data_AF-A0A2D5XK73-F1
#
_entry.id   AF-A0A2D5XK73-F1
#
_cell.length_a   1.000
_cell.length_b   1.000
_cell.length_c   1.000
_cell.angle_alpha   90.00
_cell.angle_beta   90.00
_cell.angle_gamma   90.00
#
_symmetry.space_group_name_H-M   'P 1'
#
loop_
_entity.id
_entity.type
_entity.pdbx_description
1 polymer ?
#
loop_
_entity_poly.entity_id
_entity_poly.type
_entity_poly.pdbx_seq_one_letter_code
_entity_poly.pdbx_strand_id
1 'polypeptide(L)'
;MTYPRRFRCLALVFPWFLRNQAFPGKGRAGKGHLASPARWRDIFGMDRCFRRQARAIGFFAAALAGLALAGWGTWARASVSLGELASRPPEALPGGGRPWERLANPLVLRVQKALAESGRYRGPVNGRMNPVLEAAIRAYQKSTGLKVDGRVSEALAGQMETGAKVAGLLKRLQRTRHDNIETARRALLDQPATRRLITGDDDGTAETADPTRDPARCFRDPTVRCLLAEASESAKAIYKPEMRDWALGEILAAQAKAGFAKEAMQTVARIGDPRLIMVALRNIAKAQAASGRGEEALAAAEIVPDAGKRVEAFAAIAAIHVQGGDKIAAKATVRRLLADLAEVENRLTRVTYHARAAVILSLAGDARTAEENLKAAETLAQSLSAAAQKGAALRHVASALAEMNLTARALGILGEVDADSERTPVLIATAISQAKGGDAAQALLTAESIDAVRYRAVVLSRIAQAQAKAGDRTAARETVNKAIAAAESIELRYARDYAASRIAFAGQQIDNGSGGKDFDEAVKMALTIGDDRLRAQTLWTISAQQGRAGDKTGARRTEKLAETATNDIKSSLSQVWMFCEIAMNHSAADERDAAWRAFGRGLAVAEKVNNVWGRARVLGKLAATMVGLIDAGAASGK
;
A
#
# COMPACT_ATOMS: atom_id res chain seq x y z
N MET A 1 19.98 -11.10 20.95
CA MET A 1 20.61 -11.85 19.83
C MET A 1 20.42 -11.07 18.53
N THR A 2 21.46 -10.96 17.69
CA THR A 2 21.52 -10.07 16.52
C THR A 2 21.10 -10.75 15.21
N TYR A 3 20.13 -10.19 14.48
CA TYR A 3 19.74 -10.63 13.13
C TYR A 3 20.26 -9.68 12.03
N PRO A 4 20.64 -10.18 10.83
CA PRO A 4 21.40 -9.40 9.84
C PRO A 4 20.60 -8.44 8.93
N ARG A 5 21.29 -7.36 8.51
CA ARG A 5 20.77 -6.13 7.87
C ARG A 5 20.20 -6.23 6.42
N ARG A 6 19.56 -7.32 5.98
CA ARG A 6 19.17 -7.50 4.54
C ARG A 6 17.67 -7.46 4.17
N PHE A 7 16.74 -7.26 5.10
CA PHE A 7 15.31 -7.05 4.80
C PHE A 7 14.78 -5.73 5.37
N ARG A 8 14.90 -4.61 4.62
CA ARG A 8 14.36 -3.29 5.02
C ARG A 8 13.63 -2.48 3.93
N CYS A 9 13.34 -3.04 2.75
CA CYS A 9 12.69 -2.31 1.65
C CYS A 9 11.17 -2.57 1.47
N LEU A 10 10.54 -3.41 2.30
CA LEU A 10 9.12 -3.81 2.14
C LEU A 10 8.13 -3.06 3.05
N ALA A 11 8.60 -2.12 3.87
CA ALA A 11 7.83 -1.52 4.98
C ALA A 11 7.08 -0.20 4.66
N LEU A 12 7.02 0.24 3.39
CA LEU A 12 6.49 1.57 3.02
C LEU A 12 5.24 1.55 2.10
N VAL A 13 4.65 0.39 1.83
CA VAL A 13 3.42 0.26 1.02
C VAL A 13 2.27 -0.41 1.79
N PHE A 14 2.59 -1.11 2.88
CA PHE A 14 1.75 -2.13 3.50
C PHE A 14 0.31 -1.70 3.92
N PRO A 15 0.07 -0.52 4.56
CA PRO A 15 -1.27 -0.13 4.99
C PRO A 15 -2.25 0.18 3.85
N TRP A 16 -1.74 0.57 2.67
CA TRP A 16 -2.56 0.77 1.47
C TRP A 16 -2.70 -0.54 0.67
N PHE A 17 -1.62 -1.34 0.60
CA PHE A 17 -1.58 -2.64 -0.08
C PHE A 17 -2.53 -3.69 0.55
N LEU A 18 -2.68 -3.68 1.89
CA LEU A 18 -3.64 -4.56 2.58
C LEU A 18 -5.11 -4.26 2.23
N ARG A 19 -5.41 -3.08 1.69
CA ARG A 19 -6.79 -2.67 1.34
C ARG A 19 -7.20 -3.08 -0.08
N ASN A 20 -6.24 -3.26 -0.98
CA ASN A 20 -6.43 -3.59 -2.40
C ASN A 20 -5.48 -4.74 -2.83
N GLN A 21 -5.95 -5.99 -2.74
CA GLN A 21 -5.17 -7.17 -3.13
C GLN A 21 -5.11 -7.36 -4.65
N ALA A 22 -4.21 -6.67 -5.35
CA ALA A 22 -3.95 -6.90 -6.77
C ALA A 22 -2.44 -6.89 -7.11
N PHE A 23 -1.94 -8.03 -7.58
CA PHE A 23 -0.62 -8.16 -8.22
C PHE A 23 -0.81 -8.42 -9.72
N PRO A 24 -0.43 -7.51 -10.64
CA PRO A 24 -0.38 -7.80 -12.06
C PRO A 24 0.71 -8.85 -12.34
N GLY A 25 0.37 -9.85 -13.16
CA GLY A 25 1.26 -10.98 -13.47
C GLY A 25 2.09 -10.71 -14.72
N LYS A 26 3.33 -11.21 -14.77
CA LYS A 26 4.08 -11.24 -16.04
C LYS A 26 3.55 -12.35 -16.94
N GLY A 27 2.73 -11.98 -17.92
CA GLY A 27 2.43 -12.83 -19.09
C GLY A 27 3.69 -13.08 -19.93
N ARG A 28 3.69 -14.20 -20.69
CA ARG A 28 4.83 -14.65 -21.49
C ARG A 28 5.18 -13.65 -22.60
N ALA A 29 6.43 -13.20 -22.64
CA ALA A 29 7.03 -12.64 -23.85
C ALA A 29 7.85 -13.72 -24.57
N GLY A 30 7.78 -13.75 -25.90
CA GLY A 30 8.58 -14.64 -26.74
C GLY A 30 10.08 -14.37 -26.65
N LYS A 31 10.87 -15.27 -27.25
CA LYS A 31 12.34 -15.20 -27.26
C LYS A 31 12.82 -13.91 -27.94
N GLY A 32 13.76 -13.18 -27.32
CA GLY A 32 14.51 -12.10 -27.98
C GLY A 32 14.69 -10.83 -27.15
N HIS A 33 15.95 -10.50 -26.84
CA HIS A 33 16.45 -9.27 -26.24
C HIS A 33 15.98 -8.84 -24.82
N LEU A 34 16.97 -8.67 -23.94
CA LEU A 34 16.83 -8.08 -22.61
C LEU A 34 16.60 -6.56 -22.73
N ALA A 35 15.41 -6.08 -22.36
CA ALA A 35 15.13 -4.64 -22.30
C ALA A 35 16.01 -3.94 -21.25
N SER A 36 16.64 -2.83 -21.63
CA SER A 36 17.62 -2.13 -20.79
C SER A 36 16.99 -1.38 -19.60
N PRO A 37 17.78 -1.04 -18.55
CA PRO A 37 17.26 -0.38 -17.34
C PRO A 37 16.63 1.00 -17.56
N ALA A 38 16.85 1.64 -18.72
CA ALA A 38 16.34 2.98 -19.01
C ALA A 38 14.80 3.07 -18.92
N ARG A 39 14.09 2.05 -19.42
CA ARG A 39 12.61 2.04 -19.55
C ARG A 39 11.84 1.91 -18.23
N TRP A 40 12.53 1.74 -17.10
CA TRP A 40 11.92 1.72 -15.76
C TRP A 40 11.93 3.10 -15.07
N ARG A 41 12.70 4.07 -15.57
CA ARG A 41 12.77 5.43 -15.00
C ARG A 41 11.43 6.17 -15.13
N ASP A 42 10.75 5.99 -16.27
CA ASP A 42 9.56 6.76 -16.63
C ASP A 42 8.28 6.30 -15.90
N ILE A 43 8.27 5.09 -15.34
CA ILE A 43 7.07 4.49 -14.73
C ILE A 43 6.92 4.88 -13.24
N PHE A 44 8.03 5.16 -12.53
CA PHE A 44 8.02 5.34 -11.07
C PHE A 44 8.75 6.58 -10.53
N GLY A 45 9.54 7.32 -11.34
CA GLY A 45 10.11 8.62 -10.91
C GLY A 45 11.09 8.59 -9.73
N MET A 46 11.61 7.42 -9.33
CA MET A 46 12.44 7.24 -8.12
C MET A 46 13.95 7.50 -8.35
N ASP A 47 14.32 8.77 -8.58
CA ASP A 47 15.65 9.14 -9.10
C ASP A 47 16.82 9.08 -8.08
N ARG A 48 16.53 9.17 -6.77
CA ARG A 48 17.58 9.32 -5.72
C ARG A 48 18.01 8.02 -5.02
N CYS A 49 17.28 6.91 -5.18
CA CYS A 49 17.68 5.63 -4.56
C CYS A 49 18.79 4.92 -5.37
N PHE A 50 18.74 4.99 -6.71
CA PHE A 50 19.69 4.31 -7.59
C PHE A 50 21.11 4.92 -7.57
N ARG A 51 21.21 6.25 -7.39
CA ARG A 51 22.53 6.95 -7.35
C ARG A 51 23.41 6.60 -6.15
N ARG A 52 22.87 6.03 -5.07
CA ARG A 52 23.68 5.55 -3.93
C ARG A 52 24.24 4.13 -4.11
N GLN A 53 23.70 3.30 -5.01
CA GLN A 53 24.31 2.01 -5.35
C GLN A 53 25.44 2.14 -6.38
N ALA A 54 25.35 3.10 -7.31
CA ALA A 54 26.39 3.34 -8.31
C ALA A 54 27.72 3.92 -7.75
N ARG A 55 27.69 4.54 -6.56
CA ARG A 55 28.90 5.10 -5.92
C ARG A 55 29.66 4.13 -4.99
N ALA A 56 29.13 2.94 -4.73
CA ALA A 56 29.78 1.91 -3.90
C ALA A 56 30.70 0.96 -4.68
N ILE A 57 30.85 1.15 -6.00
CA ILE A 57 31.66 0.30 -6.90
C ILE A 57 32.90 1.04 -7.43
N GLY A 58 32.98 2.36 -7.25
CA GLY A 58 34.05 3.22 -7.82
C GLY A 58 35.26 3.52 -6.91
N PHE A 59 35.42 2.85 -5.77
CA PHE A 59 36.43 3.21 -4.75
C PHE A 59 37.46 2.12 -4.41
N PHE A 60 37.60 1.09 -5.25
CA PHE A 60 38.58 0.00 -5.08
C PHE A 60 39.41 -0.26 -6.35
N ALA A 61 39.86 0.83 -6.99
CA ALA A 61 40.68 0.79 -8.22
C ALA A 61 41.89 1.75 -8.18
N ALA A 62 42.33 2.17 -6.98
CA ALA A 62 43.42 3.15 -6.83
C ALA A 62 44.28 2.88 -5.57
N ALA A 63 44.77 1.64 -5.42
CA ALA A 63 45.88 1.28 -4.53
C ALA A 63 46.47 -0.07 -4.99
N LEU A 64 47.77 -0.10 -5.30
CA LEU A 64 48.61 -1.19 -5.87
C LEU A 64 49.04 -1.01 -7.34
N ALA A 65 49.60 0.17 -7.64
CA ALA A 65 50.60 0.33 -8.69
C ALA A 65 51.81 1.03 -8.06
N GLY A 66 52.92 0.31 -7.86
CA GLY A 66 54.10 0.85 -7.19
C GLY A 66 54.94 -0.20 -6.47
N LEU A 67 55.77 -0.92 -7.24
CA LEU A 67 57.19 -1.20 -6.97
C LEU A 67 57.64 -2.42 -7.79
N ALA A 68 58.54 -2.18 -8.74
CA ALA A 68 59.41 -3.20 -9.29
C ALA A 68 60.80 -3.04 -8.63
N LEU A 69 61.54 -4.14 -8.45
CA LEU A 69 62.98 -4.25 -8.74
C LEU A 69 63.57 -5.61 -8.34
N ALA A 70 64.50 -6.09 -9.20
CA ALA A 70 65.64 -6.97 -8.95
C ALA A 70 65.45 -8.43 -8.43
N GLY A 71 66.21 -9.36 -9.04
CA GLY A 71 66.39 -10.75 -8.57
C GLY A 71 66.82 -11.73 -9.67
N TRP A 72 68.12 -11.83 -9.96
CA TRP A 72 68.73 -12.82 -10.87
C TRP A 72 69.17 -14.12 -10.16
N GLY A 73 69.35 -15.21 -10.94
CA GLY A 73 70.04 -16.45 -10.54
C GLY A 73 69.27 -17.72 -10.96
N THR A 74 69.62 -18.45 -12.04
CA THR A 74 70.61 -19.57 -12.10
C THR A 74 70.31 -20.67 -11.06
N TRP A 75 70.19 -21.98 -11.32
CA TRP A 75 70.82 -22.95 -12.26
C TRP A 75 69.80 -24.08 -12.59
N ALA A 76 69.91 -25.01 -13.55
CA ALA A 76 70.72 -25.21 -14.77
C ALA A 76 70.07 -26.33 -15.63
N ARG A 77 70.83 -27.04 -16.51
CA ARG A 77 70.39 -28.21 -17.30
C ARG A 77 70.65 -29.54 -16.57
N ALA A 78 69.78 -30.52 -16.80
CA ALA A 78 70.18 -31.92 -16.96
C ALA A 78 69.51 -32.48 -18.24
N SER A 79 70.25 -33.24 -19.01
CA SER A 79 69.93 -33.70 -20.38
C SER A 79 69.97 -35.23 -20.47
N VAL A 80 69.64 -35.79 -21.66
CA VAL A 80 69.81 -37.22 -22.05
C VAL A 80 68.70 -38.13 -21.47
N SER A 81 68.10 -39.10 -22.19
CA SER A 81 68.22 -39.57 -23.59
C SER A 81 66.85 -39.90 -24.19
N LEU A 82 66.73 -39.92 -25.52
CA LEU A 82 65.76 -40.78 -26.21
C LEU A 82 66.46 -42.07 -26.67
N GLY A 83 65.94 -43.21 -26.21
CA GLY A 83 66.22 -44.55 -26.71
C GLY A 83 65.05 -45.43 -26.24
N GLU A 84 64.02 -45.62 -27.05
CA GLU A 84 63.96 -46.59 -28.16
C GLU A 84 63.55 -47.98 -27.65
N LEU A 85 62.27 -48.32 -27.83
CA LEU A 85 61.82 -49.66 -28.21
C LEU A 85 60.32 -49.67 -28.58
N ALA A 86 59.97 -50.52 -29.54
CA ALA A 86 58.72 -50.49 -30.27
C ALA A 86 57.57 -51.31 -29.61
N SER A 87 56.38 -51.11 -30.19
CA SER A 87 55.30 -52.11 -30.31
C SER A 87 54.64 -52.68 -29.04
N ARG A 88 53.48 -52.11 -28.68
CA ARG A 88 52.33 -52.84 -28.13
C ARG A 88 51.04 -51.99 -28.10
N PRO A 89 49.94 -52.49 -28.68
CA PRO A 89 48.58 -52.14 -28.28
C PRO A 89 47.77 -53.39 -27.87
N PRO A 90 46.59 -53.26 -27.24
CA PRO A 90 46.13 -52.18 -26.36
C PRO A 90 45.73 -52.73 -24.98
N GLU A 91 45.86 -51.93 -23.91
CA GLU A 91 45.32 -52.30 -22.59
C GLU A 91 44.45 -51.17 -22.03
N ALA A 92 43.20 -51.52 -21.67
CA ALA A 92 42.21 -50.56 -21.22
C ALA A 92 42.51 -50.13 -19.78
N LEU A 93 43.01 -48.92 -19.59
CA LEU A 93 43.26 -48.37 -18.26
C LEU A 93 41.94 -48.01 -17.54
N PRO A 94 41.67 -48.59 -16.35
CA PRO A 94 40.48 -48.25 -15.58
C PRO A 94 40.65 -46.91 -14.84
N GLY A 95 39.68 -46.01 -15.00
CA GLY A 95 39.26 -45.06 -13.96
C GLY A 95 40.34 -44.23 -13.24
N GLY A 96 41.09 -43.40 -13.98
CA GLY A 96 42.02 -42.40 -13.44
C GLY A 96 41.37 -41.20 -12.70
N GLY A 97 40.42 -41.46 -11.80
CA GLY A 97 39.80 -40.43 -10.93
C GLY A 97 40.69 -40.08 -9.74
N ARG A 98 40.95 -38.78 -9.53
CA ARG A 98 41.92 -38.32 -8.51
C ARG A 98 41.44 -38.66 -7.08
N PRO A 99 42.33 -39.03 -6.14
CA PRO A 99 41.92 -39.53 -4.82
C PRO A 99 41.00 -38.61 -3.99
N TRP A 100 41.05 -37.29 -4.22
CA TRP A 100 40.21 -36.30 -3.52
C TRP A 100 38.81 -36.11 -4.12
N GLU A 101 38.46 -36.77 -5.23
CA GLU A 101 37.13 -36.69 -5.86
C GLU A 101 36.03 -37.45 -5.08
N ARG A 102 36.38 -38.17 -4.00
CA ARG A 102 35.53 -39.19 -3.38
C ARG A 102 34.80 -38.77 -2.10
N LEU A 103 35.26 -37.72 -1.41
CA LEU A 103 34.64 -37.23 -0.18
C LEU A 103 33.44 -36.33 -0.48
N ALA A 104 32.29 -36.62 0.15
CA ALA A 104 31.09 -35.82 -0.01
C ALA A 104 31.29 -34.46 0.66
N ASN A 105 31.28 -33.39 -0.14
CA ASN A 105 31.46 -32.03 0.35
C ASN A 105 30.08 -31.42 0.68
N PRO A 106 29.82 -30.97 1.93
CA PRO A 106 28.54 -30.37 2.33
C PRO A 106 28.12 -29.17 1.45
N LEU A 107 29.09 -28.40 0.95
CA LEU A 107 28.84 -27.25 0.08
C LEU A 107 28.42 -27.67 -1.34
N VAL A 108 29.02 -28.74 -1.86
CA VAL A 108 28.59 -29.35 -3.14
C VAL A 108 27.19 -29.96 -2.99
N LEU A 109 26.89 -30.58 -1.85
CA LEU A 109 25.55 -31.12 -1.55
C LEU A 109 24.48 -30.02 -1.52
N ARG A 110 24.80 -28.84 -0.95
CA ARG A 110 23.92 -27.65 -0.96
C ARG A 110 23.64 -27.15 -2.38
N VAL A 111 24.68 -27.02 -3.21
CA VAL A 111 24.55 -26.63 -4.62
C VAL A 111 23.73 -27.65 -5.42
N GLN A 112 23.99 -28.95 -5.24
CA GLN A 112 23.20 -30.01 -5.87
C GLN A 112 21.71 -29.93 -5.48
N LYS A 113 21.39 -29.77 -4.18
CA LYS A 113 20.01 -29.62 -3.69
C LYS A 113 19.32 -28.42 -4.34
N ALA A 114 19.93 -27.23 -4.29
CA ALA A 114 19.34 -26.02 -4.85
C ALA A 114 19.17 -26.08 -6.39
N LEU A 115 20.09 -26.72 -7.11
CA LEU A 115 19.95 -26.93 -8.56
C LEU A 115 18.92 -28.02 -8.91
N ALA A 116 18.77 -29.05 -8.09
CA ALA A 116 17.73 -30.07 -8.25
C ALA A 116 16.32 -29.49 -7.97
N GLU A 117 16.14 -28.76 -6.87
CA GLU A 117 14.89 -28.08 -6.49
C GLU A 117 14.44 -27.06 -7.56
N SER A 118 15.39 -26.39 -8.23
CA SER A 118 15.10 -25.47 -9.34
C SER A 118 14.97 -26.16 -10.71
N GLY A 119 15.05 -27.50 -10.78
CA GLY A 119 14.93 -28.29 -12.01
C GLY A 119 16.11 -28.16 -12.99
N ARG A 120 17.23 -27.56 -12.54
CA ARG A 120 18.42 -27.26 -13.34
C ARG A 120 19.51 -28.33 -13.27
N TYR A 121 19.37 -29.30 -12.37
CA TYR A 121 20.25 -30.45 -12.23
C TYR A 121 19.41 -31.72 -12.05
N ARG A 122 19.75 -32.77 -12.81
CA ARG A 122 19.06 -34.08 -12.81
C ARG A 122 19.98 -35.24 -12.40
N GLY A 123 21.19 -34.93 -11.94
CA GLY A 123 22.16 -35.93 -11.46
C GLY A 123 21.95 -36.29 -9.98
N PRO A 124 22.77 -37.21 -9.44
CA PRO A 124 22.67 -37.64 -8.04
C PRO A 124 22.98 -36.49 -7.07
N VAL A 125 22.24 -36.42 -5.96
CA VAL A 125 22.43 -35.44 -4.87
C VAL A 125 23.18 -36.11 -3.73
N ASN A 126 24.50 -36.24 -3.89
CA ASN A 126 25.40 -37.06 -3.07
C ASN A 126 26.62 -36.30 -2.50
N GLY A 127 26.68 -34.99 -2.67
CA GLY A 127 27.80 -34.14 -2.25
C GLY A 127 29.07 -34.28 -3.09
N ARG A 128 29.04 -35.00 -4.21
CA ARG A 128 30.21 -35.21 -5.09
C ARG A 128 30.12 -34.40 -6.37
N MET A 129 31.23 -33.78 -6.77
CA MET A 129 31.31 -33.08 -8.05
C MET A 129 31.22 -34.10 -9.19
N ASN A 130 30.55 -33.73 -10.29
CA ASN A 130 30.50 -34.53 -11.51
C ASN A 130 30.29 -33.60 -12.73
N PRO A 131 30.54 -34.08 -13.97
CA PRO A 131 30.43 -33.22 -15.17
C PRO A 131 29.04 -32.60 -15.38
N VAL A 132 27.97 -33.31 -15.01
CA VAL A 132 26.58 -32.81 -15.11
C VAL A 132 26.35 -31.64 -14.14
N LEU A 133 26.92 -31.73 -12.93
CA LEU A 133 26.86 -30.66 -11.93
C LEU A 133 27.70 -29.45 -12.35
N GLU A 134 28.91 -29.67 -12.88
CA GLU A 134 29.75 -28.58 -13.37
C GLU A 134 29.06 -27.82 -14.52
N ALA A 135 28.47 -28.54 -15.47
CA ALA A 135 27.68 -27.94 -16.55
C ALA A 135 26.49 -27.13 -16.00
N ALA A 136 25.76 -27.66 -15.01
CA ALA A 136 24.65 -26.97 -14.37
C ALA A 136 25.10 -25.70 -13.61
N ILE A 137 26.25 -25.74 -12.94
CA ILE A 137 26.87 -24.59 -12.27
C ILE A 137 27.28 -23.52 -13.29
N ARG A 138 28.00 -23.89 -14.36
CA ARG A 138 28.40 -22.96 -15.42
C ARG A 138 27.20 -22.31 -16.09
N ALA A 139 26.14 -23.09 -16.36
CA ALA A 139 24.89 -22.58 -16.90
C ALA A 139 24.18 -21.61 -15.93
N TYR A 140 24.16 -21.91 -14.63
CA TYR A 140 23.63 -21.00 -13.62
C TYR A 140 24.42 -19.69 -13.55
N GLN A 141 25.75 -19.75 -13.45
CA GLN A 141 26.65 -18.60 -13.43
C GLN A 141 26.42 -17.71 -14.65
N LYS A 142 26.40 -18.29 -15.86
CA LYS A 142 26.08 -17.59 -17.11
C LYS A 142 24.70 -16.93 -17.09
N SER A 143 23.67 -17.61 -16.57
CA SER A 143 22.30 -17.07 -16.49
C SER A 143 22.11 -15.96 -15.44
N THR A 144 23.08 -15.78 -14.54
CA THR A 144 23.02 -14.81 -13.43
C THR A 144 24.06 -13.69 -13.54
N GLY A 145 24.85 -13.67 -14.61
CA GLY A 145 25.91 -12.67 -14.81
C GLY A 145 27.13 -12.84 -13.91
N LEU A 146 27.32 -14.03 -13.33
CA LEU A 146 28.49 -14.37 -12.50
C LEU A 146 29.66 -14.84 -13.38
N LYS A 147 30.88 -14.77 -12.83
CA LYS A 147 32.07 -15.38 -13.44
C LYS A 147 31.83 -16.88 -13.68
N VAL A 148 31.99 -17.32 -14.91
CA VAL A 148 31.72 -18.72 -15.33
C VAL A 148 32.98 -19.57 -15.14
N ASP A 149 33.28 -19.91 -13.89
CA ASP A 149 34.44 -20.74 -13.52
C ASP A 149 34.09 -22.21 -13.23
N GLY A 150 32.80 -22.56 -13.13
CA GLY A 150 32.33 -23.90 -12.79
C GLY A 150 32.55 -24.30 -11.32
N ARG A 151 33.07 -23.40 -10.48
CA ARG A 151 33.48 -23.72 -9.11
C ARG A 151 32.35 -23.50 -8.11
N VAL A 152 32.29 -24.40 -7.14
CA VAL A 152 31.39 -24.29 -5.99
C VAL A 152 32.01 -23.35 -4.94
N SER A 153 31.24 -22.38 -4.43
CA SER A 153 31.64 -21.46 -3.36
C SER A 153 30.48 -21.16 -2.42
N GLU A 154 30.77 -20.72 -1.19
CA GLU A 154 29.75 -20.40 -0.17
C GLU A 154 28.77 -19.32 -0.67
N ALA A 155 29.29 -18.28 -1.33
CA ALA A 155 28.48 -17.22 -1.93
C ALA A 155 27.56 -17.76 -3.03
N LEU A 156 28.06 -18.67 -3.88
CA LEU A 156 27.27 -19.29 -4.96
C LEU A 156 26.18 -20.19 -4.40
N ALA A 157 26.49 -21.02 -3.40
CA ALA A 157 25.53 -21.89 -2.73
C ALA A 157 24.41 -21.07 -2.08
N GLY A 158 24.76 -20.05 -1.27
CA GLY A 158 23.78 -19.16 -0.64
C GLY A 158 22.90 -18.42 -1.66
N GLN A 159 23.45 -18.01 -2.81
CA GLN A 159 22.68 -17.39 -3.90
C GLN A 159 21.73 -18.38 -4.57
N MET A 160 22.18 -19.62 -4.84
CA MET A 160 21.34 -20.67 -5.40
C MET A 160 20.21 -21.08 -4.44
N GLU A 161 20.51 -21.30 -3.16
CA GLU A 161 19.54 -21.61 -2.11
C GLU A 161 18.49 -20.49 -1.96
N THR A 162 18.93 -19.23 -1.98
CA THR A 162 18.01 -18.08 -1.96
C THR A 162 17.14 -18.06 -3.22
N GLY A 163 17.71 -18.31 -4.39
CA GLY A 163 16.98 -18.39 -5.66
C GLY A 163 15.93 -19.51 -5.67
N ALA A 164 16.29 -20.71 -5.17
CA ALA A 164 15.38 -21.85 -5.05
C ALA A 164 14.22 -21.54 -4.08
N LYS A 165 14.50 -20.97 -2.89
CA LYS A 165 13.48 -20.53 -1.93
C LYS A 165 12.53 -19.49 -2.52
N VAL A 166 13.04 -18.51 -3.27
CA VAL A 166 12.22 -17.49 -3.96
C VAL A 166 11.37 -18.13 -5.06
N ALA A 167 11.93 -19.02 -5.89
CA ALA A 167 11.17 -19.74 -6.93
C ALA A 167 10.05 -20.62 -6.33
N GLY A 168 10.34 -21.33 -5.23
CA GLY A 168 9.35 -22.12 -4.49
C GLY A 168 8.25 -21.26 -3.88
N LEU A 169 8.58 -20.08 -3.34
CA LEU A 169 7.60 -19.10 -2.87
C LEU A 169 6.71 -18.59 -4.01
N LEU A 170 7.29 -18.19 -5.14
CA LEU A 170 6.54 -17.73 -6.32
C LEU A 170 5.60 -18.83 -6.87
N LYS A 171 6.05 -20.09 -6.93
CA LYS A 171 5.21 -21.24 -7.34
C LYS A 171 4.08 -21.56 -6.36
N ARG A 172 4.24 -21.24 -5.05
CA ARG A 172 3.15 -21.32 -4.07
C ARG A 172 2.17 -20.17 -4.26
N LEU A 173 2.66 -18.92 -4.32
CA LEU A 173 1.83 -17.73 -4.56
C LEU A 173 1.02 -17.83 -5.85
N GLN A 174 1.57 -18.40 -6.93
CA GLN A 174 0.85 -18.61 -8.18
C GLN A 174 -0.26 -19.65 -8.06
N ARG A 175 -0.05 -20.74 -7.31
CA ARG A 175 -1.10 -21.73 -7.02
C ARG A 175 -2.21 -21.09 -6.18
N THR A 176 -1.87 -20.52 -5.02
CA THR A 176 -2.84 -19.81 -4.16
C THR A 176 -3.59 -18.70 -4.91
N ARG A 177 -2.96 -18.00 -5.87
CA ARG A 177 -3.66 -17.04 -6.74
C ARG A 177 -4.72 -17.73 -7.61
N HIS A 178 -4.38 -18.84 -8.25
CA HIS A 178 -5.31 -19.59 -9.09
C HIS A 178 -6.44 -20.19 -8.25
N ASP A 179 -6.11 -20.85 -7.15
CA ASP A 179 -7.08 -21.44 -6.22
C ASP A 179 -8.09 -20.37 -5.74
N ASN A 180 -7.59 -19.19 -5.33
CA ASN A 180 -8.45 -18.08 -4.92
C ASN A 180 -9.29 -17.47 -6.06
N ILE A 181 -8.86 -17.55 -7.32
CA ILE A 181 -9.65 -17.12 -8.48
C ILE A 181 -10.79 -18.10 -8.73
N GLU A 182 -10.53 -19.40 -8.68
CA GLU A 182 -11.54 -20.43 -8.89
C GLU A 182 -12.57 -20.46 -7.75
N THR A 183 -12.15 -20.31 -6.49
CA THR A 183 -13.08 -20.18 -5.35
C THR A 183 -13.99 -18.96 -5.52
N ALA A 184 -13.44 -17.80 -5.92
CA ALA A 184 -14.25 -16.60 -6.17
C ALA A 184 -15.19 -16.77 -7.37
N ARG A 185 -14.74 -17.43 -8.45
CA ARG A 185 -15.56 -17.75 -9.62
C ARG A 185 -16.75 -18.64 -9.26
N ARG A 186 -16.53 -19.70 -8.47
CA ARG A 186 -17.59 -20.62 -8.02
C ARG A 186 -18.64 -19.89 -7.19
N ALA A 187 -18.21 -19.18 -6.14
CA ALA A 187 -19.11 -18.42 -5.29
C ALA A 187 -19.98 -17.40 -6.06
N LEU A 188 -19.44 -16.77 -7.11
CA LEU A 188 -20.19 -15.84 -7.98
C LEU A 188 -21.07 -16.55 -9.03
N LEU A 189 -20.84 -17.83 -9.32
CA LEU A 189 -21.72 -18.64 -10.18
C LEU A 189 -22.87 -19.27 -9.38
N ASP A 190 -22.65 -19.60 -8.11
CA ASP A 190 -23.64 -20.26 -7.25
C ASP A 190 -24.83 -19.32 -6.93
N GLN A 191 -24.58 -18.02 -6.74
CA GLN A 191 -25.62 -17.02 -6.46
C GLN A 191 -26.24 -16.42 -7.74
N PRO A 192 -27.57 -16.47 -7.94
CA PRO A 192 -28.22 -16.01 -9.18
C PRO A 192 -27.96 -14.54 -9.56
N ALA A 193 -27.85 -13.66 -8.56
CA ALA A 193 -27.63 -12.22 -8.77
C ALA A 193 -26.24 -11.89 -9.34
N THR A 194 -25.23 -12.71 -9.04
CA THR A 194 -23.85 -12.53 -9.50
C THR A 194 -23.50 -13.38 -10.72
N ARG A 195 -24.23 -14.46 -10.97
CA ARG A 195 -24.02 -15.35 -12.12
C ARG A 195 -23.93 -14.60 -13.45
N ARG A 196 -24.84 -13.66 -13.71
CA ARG A 196 -24.87 -12.83 -14.94
C ARG A 196 -23.62 -11.97 -15.11
N LEU A 197 -22.94 -11.59 -14.02
CA LEU A 197 -21.69 -10.81 -14.05
C LEU A 197 -20.47 -11.66 -14.44
N ILE A 198 -20.60 -13.00 -14.44
CA ILE A 198 -19.54 -13.95 -14.81
C ILE A 198 -19.83 -14.63 -16.15
N THR A 199 -21.09 -14.94 -16.45
CA THR A 199 -21.48 -15.58 -17.71
C THR A 199 -21.55 -14.59 -18.86
N GLY A 200 -22.01 -13.35 -18.58
CA GLY A 200 -22.35 -12.37 -19.61
C GLY A 200 -23.58 -12.77 -20.43
N ASP A 201 -24.16 -11.79 -21.11
CA ASP A 201 -25.01 -11.98 -22.29
C ASP A 201 -24.25 -11.51 -23.57
N ASP A 202 -22.94 -11.24 -23.45
CA ASP A 202 -22.07 -10.72 -24.53
C ASP A 202 -21.63 -11.82 -25.50
N ASP A 203 -21.71 -11.52 -26.80
CA ASP A 203 -21.27 -12.34 -27.94
C ASP A 203 -19.73 -12.49 -28.07
N GLY A 204 -18.97 -12.02 -27.07
CA GLY A 204 -17.51 -11.99 -27.09
C GLY A 204 -16.91 -10.73 -27.76
N THR A 205 -17.70 -9.79 -28.24
CA THR A 205 -17.19 -8.50 -28.74
C THR A 205 -16.74 -7.61 -27.57
N ALA A 206 -15.43 -7.59 -27.32
CA ALA A 206 -14.84 -6.65 -26.38
C ALA A 206 -15.07 -5.21 -26.87
N GLU A 207 -15.94 -4.45 -26.20
CA GLU A 207 -16.25 -3.05 -26.54
C GLU A 207 -14.97 -2.24 -26.79
N THR A 208 -14.79 -1.82 -28.05
CA THR A 208 -13.67 -0.97 -28.44
C THR A 208 -13.94 0.48 -28.03
N ALA A 209 -12.88 1.20 -27.67
CA ALA A 209 -12.99 2.63 -27.39
C ALA A 209 -13.24 3.37 -28.70
N ASP A 210 -14.22 4.27 -28.73
CA ASP A 210 -14.45 5.12 -29.91
C ASP A 210 -13.25 6.08 -30.10
N PRO A 211 -12.51 6.00 -31.22
CA PRO A 211 -11.39 6.89 -31.51
C PRO A 211 -11.82 8.24 -32.11
N THR A 212 -13.09 8.38 -32.50
CA THR A 212 -13.65 9.58 -33.17
C THR A 212 -14.33 10.56 -32.22
N ARG A 213 -14.58 10.18 -30.96
CA ARG A 213 -15.25 11.03 -29.97
C ARG A 213 -14.53 12.36 -29.70
N ASP A 214 -15.30 13.44 -29.56
CA ASP A 214 -14.81 14.76 -29.13
C ASP A 214 -15.05 15.00 -27.63
N PRO A 215 -14.01 14.91 -26.78
CA PRO A 215 -14.12 15.18 -25.35
C PRO A 215 -14.16 16.68 -25.01
N ALA A 216 -13.85 17.59 -25.95
CA ALA A 216 -13.67 19.02 -25.66
C ALA A 216 -14.96 19.72 -25.21
N ARG A 217 -16.13 19.16 -25.52
CA ARG A 217 -17.41 19.63 -24.95
C ARG A 217 -17.49 19.33 -23.44
N CYS A 218 -17.11 18.13 -23.02
CA CYS A 218 -17.15 17.72 -21.61
C CYS A 218 -16.13 18.46 -20.72
N PHE A 219 -15.01 18.93 -21.27
CA PHE A 219 -14.08 19.78 -20.51
C PHE A 219 -14.54 21.24 -20.39
N ARG A 220 -15.31 21.76 -21.37
CA ARG A 220 -15.86 23.12 -21.34
C ARG A 220 -17.08 23.24 -20.42
N ASP A 221 -17.98 22.25 -20.46
CA ASP A 221 -19.16 22.17 -19.58
C ASP A 221 -19.20 20.79 -18.91
N PRO A 222 -18.50 20.61 -17.78
CA PRO A 222 -18.33 19.31 -17.15
C PRO A 222 -19.59 18.91 -16.36
N THR A 223 -20.15 17.76 -16.74
CA THR A 223 -21.20 17.09 -15.96
C THR A 223 -20.68 15.77 -15.40
N VAL A 224 -21.24 15.31 -14.27
CA VAL A 224 -20.90 14.00 -13.69
C VAL A 224 -21.05 12.88 -14.74
N ARG A 225 -22.12 12.94 -15.55
CA ARG A 225 -22.39 11.95 -16.61
C ARG A 225 -21.34 11.99 -17.72
N CYS A 226 -20.94 13.16 -18.22
CA CYS A 226 -19.94 13.22 -19.29
C CYS A 226 -18.55 12.80 -18.79
N LEU A 227 -18.16 13.18 -17.57
CA LEU A 227 -16.89 12.78 -16.96
C LEU A 227 -16.80 11.26 -16.77
N LEU A 228 -17.90 10.62 -16.35
CA LEU A 228 -17.97 9.16 -16.23
C LEU A 228 -18.00 8.45 -17.58
N ALA A 229 -18.69 9.00 -18.59
CA ALA A 229 -18.67 8.46 -19.95
C ALA A 229 -17.25 8.49 -20.54
N GLU A 230 -16.56 9.64 -20.49
CA GLU A 230 -15.17 9.76 -20.94
C GLU A 230 -14.19 8.91 -20.12
N ALA A 231 -14.46 8.68 -18.83
CA ALA A 231 -13.71 7.74 -18.01
C ALA A 231 -13.88 6.29 -18.51
N SER A 232 -15.11 5.87 -18.79
CA SER A 232 -15.45 4.55 -19.33
C SER A 232 -14.85 4.33 -20.73
N GLU A 233 -14.98 5.29 -21.64
CA GLU A 233 -14.36 5.22 -22.98
C GLU A 233 -12.83 5.18 -22.92
N SER A 234 -12.24 5.93 -22.00
CA SER A 234 -10.79 5.85 -21.75
C SER A 234 -10.39 4.49 -21.16
N ALA A 235 -11.27 3.83 -20.39
CA ALA A 235 -11.00 2.53 -19.79
C ALA A 235 -10.99 1.39 -20.82
N LYS A 236 -11.88 1.43 -21.83
CA LYS A 236 -11.90 0.46 -22.95
C LYS A 236 -10.55 0.38 -23.67
N ALA A 237 -9.87 1.51 -23.84
CA ALA A 237 -8.56 1.59 -24.49
C ALA A 237 -7.39 1.03 -23.65
N ILE A 238 -7.61 0.61 -22.40
CA ILE A 238 -6.54 0.07 -21.55
C ILE A 238 -6.23 -1.38 -21.95
N TYR A 239 -5.13 -1.57 -22.70
CA TYR A 239 -4.69 -2.89 -23.17
C TYR A 239 -4.48 -3.93 -22.07
N LYS A 240 -3.84 -3.55 -20.94
CA LYS A 240 -3.51 -4.49 -19.85
C LYS A 240 -4.72 -4.75 -18.95
N PRO A 241 -5.24 -6.00 -18.85
CA PRO A 241 -6.44 -6.31 -18.06
C PRO A 241 -6.35 -5.85 -16.61
N GLU A 242 -5.23 -6.08 -15.90
CA GLU A 242 -5.16 -5.70 -14.48
C GLU A 242 -5.12 -4.18 -14.25
N MET A 243 -4.72 -3.40 -15.26
CA MET A 243 -4.79 -1.94 -15.21
C MET A 243 -6.19 -1.44 -15.60
N ARG A 244 -6.91 -2.19 -16.45
CA ARG A 244 -8.30 -1.94 -16.83
C ARG A 244 -9.24 -2.22 -15.67
N ASP A 245 -9.18 -3.41 -15.08
CA ASP A 245 -9.99 -3.82 -13.92
C ASP A 245 -9.85 -2.83 -12.74
N TRP A 246 -8.64 -2.30 -12.51
CA TRP A 246 -8.44 -1.23 -11.52
C TRP A 246 -9.17 0.06 -11.93
N ALA A 247 -8.98 0.56 -13.16
CA ALA A 247 -9.66 1.77 -13.62
C ALA A 247 -11.20 1.62 -13.56
N LEU A 248 -11.74 0.49 -14.02
CA LEU A 248 -13.15 0.13 -13.89
C LEU A 248 -13.59 0.13 -12.42
N GLY A 249 -12.79 -0.43 -11.51
CA GLY A 249 -13.02 -0.43 -10.06
C GLY A 249 -13.11 0.96 -9.40
N GLU A 250 -12.48 1.99 -9.98
CA GLU A 250 -12.62 3.38 -9.55
C GLU A 250 -13.83 4.07 -10.22
N ILE A 251 -14.11 3.76 -11.49
CA ILE A 251 -15.25 4.29 -12.25
C ILE A 251 -16.58 3.79 -11.68
N LEU A 252 -16.73 2.50 -11.39
CA LEU A 252 -17.97 1.95 -10.80
C LEU A 252 -18.26 2.50 -9.41
N ALA A 253 -17.22 2.83 -8.62
CA ALA A 253 -17.41 3.49 -7.34
C ALA A 253 -17.89 4.94 -7.52
N ALA A 254 -17.43 5.63 -8.57
CA ALA A 254 -17.89 6.97 -8.90
C ALA A 254 -19.31 6.98 -9.51
N GLN A 255 -19.65 6.01 -10.36
CA GLN A 255 -21.02 5.77 -10.87
C GLN A 255 -21.99 5.45 -9.73
N ALA A 256 -21.63 4.52 -8.85
CA ALA A 256 -22.41 4.19 -7.67
C ALA A 256 -22.57 5.39 -6.72
N LYS A 257 -21.55 6.25 -6.57
CA LYS A 257 -21.66 7.52 -5.83
C LYS A 257 -22.58 8.54 -6.53
N ALA A 258 -22.64 8.53 -7.86
CA ALA A 258 -23.53 9.39 -8.65
C ALA A 258 -24.99 8.90 -8.73
N GLY A 259 -25.33 7.73 -8.18
CA GLY A 259 -26.65 7.11 -8.33
C GLY A 259 -26.84 6.32 -9.63
N PHE A 260 -25.80 6.18 -10.46
CA PHE A 260 -25.81 5.38 -11.69
C PHE A 260 -25.57 3.89 -11.38
N ALA A 261 -26.48 3.29 -10.60
CA ALA A 261 -26.34 1.92 -10.10
C ALA A 261 -26.33 0.87 -11.23
N LYS A 262 -27.14 1.07 -12.29
CA LYS A 262 -27.19 0.17 -13.44
C LYS A 262 -25.87 0.18 -14.21
N GLU A 263 -25.33 1.36 -14.48
CA GLU A 263 -24.06 1.58 -15.16
C GLU A 263 -22.88 1.08 -14.32
N ALA A 264 -22.95 1.22 -12.99
CA ALA A 264 -21.96 0.63 -12.08
C ALA A 264 -21.96 -0.91 -12.19
N MET A 265 -23.12 -1.56 -12.23
CA MET A 265 -23.22 -3.02 -12.38
C MET A 265 -22.79 -3.51 -13.79
N GLN A 266 -23.08 -2.75 -14.85
CA GLN A 266 -22.51 -3.00 -16.18
C GLN A 266 -20.98 -2.90 -16.17
N THR A 267 -20.44 -1.93 -15.42
CA THR A 267 -18.99 -1.77 -15.24
C THR A 267 -18.37 -2.90 -14.41
N VAL A 268 -19.11 -3.52 -13.48
CA VAL A 268 -18.69 -4.74 -12.77
C VAL A 268 -18.58 -5.93 -13.71
N ALA A 269 -19.54 -6.14 -14.62
CA ALA A 269 -19.51 -7.25 -15.58
C ALA A 269 -18.31 -7.21 -16.53
N ARG A 270 -17.69 -6.03 -16.71
CA ARG A 270 -16.48 -5.83 -17.53
C ARG A 270 -15.17 -6.17 -16.80
N ILE A 271 -15.20 -6.56 -15.53
CA ILE A 271 -14.01 -6.92 -14.73
C ILE A 271 -13.63 -8.38 -14.98
N GLY A 272 -12.40 -8.62 -15.42
CA GLY A 272 -11.94 -9.96 -15.78
C GLY A 272 -11.60 -10.89 -14.60
N ASP A 273 -11.13 -10.35 -13.47
CA ASP A 273 -10.77 -11.15 -12.28
C ASP A 273 -11.98 -11.31 -11.32
N PRO A 274 -12.51 -12.53 -11.11
CA PRO A 274 -13.67 -12.78 -10.24
C PRO A 274 -13.49 -12.26 -8.80
N ARG A 275 -12.25 -12.22 -8.28
CA ARG A 275 -11.98 -11.69 -6.94
C ARG A 275 -12.18 -10.19 -6.87
N LEU A 276 -11.96 -9.49 -7.98
CA LEU A 276 -12.17 -8.05 -8.10
C LEU A 276 -13.65 -7.70 -8.27
N ILE A 277 -14.49 -8.58 -8.82
CA ILE A 277 -15.96 -8.42 -8.84
C ILE A 277 -16.52 -8.31 -7.42
N MET A 278 -16.13 -9.20 -6.49
CA MET A 278 -16.55 -9.10 -5.08
C MET A 278 -16.09 -7.79 -4.42
N VAL A 279 -14.86 -7.36 -4.71
CA VAL A 279 -14.29 -6.09 -4.24
C VAL A 279 -15.06 -4.90 -4.81
N ALA A 280 -15.50 -4.99 -6.07
CA ALA A 280 -16.28 -3.97 -6.76
C ALA A 280 -17.68 -3.82 -6.17
N LEU A 281 -18.41 -4.92 -5.95
CA LEU A 281 -19.72 -4.93 -5.27
C LEU A 281 -19.64 -4.29 -3.87
N ARG A 282 -18.65 -4.68 -3.07
CA ARG A 282 -18.35 -4.05 -1.76
C ARG A 282 -18.03 -2.54 -1.90
N ASN A 283 -17.38 -2.12 -2.98
CA ASN A 283 -17.05 -0.71 -3.22
C ASN A 283 -18.28 0.11 -3.68
N ILE A 284 -19.17 -0.48 -4.49
CA ILE A 284 -20.47 0.10 -4.89
C ILE A 284 -21.30 0.37 -3.63
N ALA A 285 -21.49 -0.65 -2.80
CA ALA A 285 -22.23 -0.56 -1.56
C ALA A 285 -21.73 0.58 -0.66
N LYS A 286 -20.40 0.66 -0.46
CA LYS A 286 -19.78 1.75 0.33
C LYS A 286 -19.92 3.12 -0.32
N ALA A 287 -19.93 3.22 -1.65
CA ALA A 287 -20.09 4.49 -2.36
C ALA A 287 -21.54 5.00 -2.30
N GLN A 288 -22.53 4.10 -2.35
CA GLN A 288 -23.95 4.42 -2.14
C GLN A 288 -24.19 4.90 -0.70
N ALA A 289 -23.68 4.16 0.30
CA ALA A 289 -23.80 4.56 1.71
C ALA A 289 -23.18 5.93 1.97
N ALA A 290 -22.01 6.22 1.37
CA ALA A 290 -21.31 7.50 1.52
C ALA A 290 -22.02 8.70 0.86
N SER A 291 -23.05 8.46 0.05
CA SER A 291 -23.95 9.48 -0.52
C SER A 291 -25.39 9.31 -0.03
N GLY A 292 -25.59 8.73 1.16
CA GLY A 292 -26.90 8.64 1.82
C GLY A 292 -27.87 7.59 1.26
N ARG A 293 -27.47 6.80 0.26
CA ARG A 293 -28.32 5.74 -0.35
C ARG A 293 -28.16 4.43 0.42
N GLY A 294 -28.64 4.43 1.67
CA GLY A 294 -28.49 3.31 2.61
C GLY A 294 -29.11 2.00 2.14
N GLU A 295 -30.35 2.01 1.66
CA GLU A 295 -31.03 0.78 1.19
C GLU A 295 -30.36 0.18 -0.05
N GLU A 296 -29.97 1.01 -1.03
CA GLU A 296 -29.20 0.52 -2.19
C GLU A 296 -27.86 -0.08 -1.77
N ALA A 297 -27.18 0.54 -0.80
CA ALA A 297 -25.91 0.05 -0.28
C ALA A 297 -26.05 -1.32 0.39
N LEU A 298 -27.13 -1.54 1.13
CA LEU A 298 -27.43 -2.83 1.76
C LEU A 298 -27.72 -3.89 0.69
N ALA A 299 -28.57 -3.58 -0.31
CA ALA A 299 -28.84 -4.48 -1.43
C ALA A 299 -27.55 -4.85 -2.21
N ALA A 300 -26.68 -3.88 -2.47
CA ALA A 300 -25.40 -4.12 -3.13
C ALA A 300 -24.42 -4.98 -2.30
N ALA A 301 -24.51 -4.91 -0.96
CA ALA A 301 -23.73 -5.78 -0.07
C ALA A 301 -24.28 -7.22 -0.04
N GLU A 302 -25.60 -7.40 -0.07
CA GLU A 302 -26.27 -8.72 -0.07
C GLU A 302 -26.00 -9.55 -1.35
N ILE A 303 -25.67 -8.88 -2.45
CA ILE A 303 -25.23 -9.51 -3.70
C ILE A 303 -23.84 -10.18 -3.57
N VAL A 304 -23.07 -9.93 -2.50
CA VAL A 304 -21.77 -10.58 -2.30
C VAL A 304 -21.93 -12.00 -1.70
N PRO A 305 -21.46 -13.06 -2.37
CA PRO A 305 -21.71 -14.44 -1.92
C PRO A 305 -20.88 -14.85 -0.69
N ASP A 306 -19.66 -14.34 -0.56
CA ASP A 306 -18.76 -14.64 0.57
C ASP A 306 -19.20 -13.89 1.84
N ALA A 307 -19.54 -14.64 2.90
CA ALA A 307 -20.00 -14.08 4.18
C ALA A 307 -18.95 -13.16 4.83
N GLY A 308 -17.67 -13.51 4.76
CA GLY A 308 -16.59 -12.67 5.29
C GLY A 308 -16.47 -11.31 4.56
N LYS A 309 -16.80 -11.28 3.26
CA LYS A 309 -16.89 -10.05 2.45
C LYS A 309 -18.19 -9.28 2.67
N ARG A 310 -19.33 -9.94 2.92
CA ARG A 310 -20.55 -9.24 3.36
C ARG A 310 -20.38 -8.57 4.72
N VAL A 311 -19.81 -9.27 5.69
CA VAL A 311 -19.45 -8.69 7.00
C VAL A 311 -18.53 -7.47 6.84
N GLU A 312 -17.53 -7.54 5.95
CA GLU A 312 -16.66 -6.39 5.63
C GLU A 312 -17.45 -5.21 5.02
N ALA A 313 -18.42 -5.48 4.14
CA ALA A 313 -19.29 -4.48 3.55
C ALA A 313 -20.21 -3.84 4.59
N PHE A 314 -20.96 -4.63 5.35
CA PHE A 314 -21.86 -4.16 6.40
C PHE A 314 -21.12 -3.38 7.50
N ALA A 315 -19.92 -3.81 7.90
CA ALA A 315 -19.10 -3.07 8.87
C ALA A 315 -18.70 -1.69 8.34
N ALA A 316 -18.45 -1.56 7.03
CA ALA A 316 -18.14 -0.28 6.41
C ALA A 316 -19.39 0.60 6.25
N ILE A 317 -20.53 0.04 5.83
CA ILE A 317 -21.82 0.76 5.70
C ILE A 317 -22.27 1.28 7.07
N ALA A 318 -22.29 0.43 8.10
CA ALA A 318 -22.71 0.83 9.45
C ALA A 318 -21.81 1.93 10.04
N ALA A 319 -20.49 1.88 9.78
CA ALA A 319 -19.57 2.94 10.18
C ALA A 319 -19.82 4.26 9.41
N ILE A 320 -20.24 4.20 8.15
CA ILE A 320 -20.64 5.38 7.37
C ILE A 320 -21.96 5.96 7.92
N HIS A 321 -22.96 5.13 8.22
CA HIS A 321 -24.22 5.57 8.85
C HIS A 321 -23.95 6.29 10.18
N VAL A 322 -23.10 5.75 11.06
CA VAL A 322 -22.67 6.44 12.29
C VAL A 322 -22.00 7.79 11.99
N GLN A 323 -21.11 7.86 10.99
CA GLN A 323 -20.43 9.11 10.62
C GLN A 323 -21.38 10.16 10.04
N GLY A 324 -22.43 9.73 9.33
CA GLY A 324 -23.51 10.60 8.83
C GLY A 324 -24.59 10.92 9.88
N GLY A 325 -24.48 10.41 11.10
CA GLY A 325 -25.46 10.63 12.18
C GLY A 325 -26.66 9.69 12.18
N ASP A 326 -26.82 8.82 11.18
CA ASP A 326 -27.90 7.82 11.14
C ASP A 326 -27.60 6.63 12.05
N LYS A 327 -27.89 6.84 13.33
CA LYS A 327 -27.74 5.82 14.38
C LYS A 327 -28.73 4.66 14.24
N ILE A 328 -29.84 4.83 13.51
CA ILE A 328 -30.87 3.79 13.34
C ILE A 328 -30.43 2.81 12.27
N ALA A 329 -30.10 3.30 11.07
CA ALA A 329 -29.57 2.47 9.98
C ALA A 329 -28.23 1.83 10.36
N ALA A 330 -27.39 2.50 11.17
CA ALA A 330 -26.19 1.88 11.75
C ALA A 330 -26.52 0.61 12.56
N LYS A 331 -27.43 0.69 13.54
CA LYS A 331 -27.84 -0.46 14.37
C LYS A 331 -28.48 -1.57 13.53
N ALA A 332 -29.34 -1.20 12.58
CA ALA A 332 -29.95 -2.17 11.66
C ALA A 332 -28.90 -2.91 10.80
N THR A 333 -27.91 -2.18 10.29
CA THR A 333 -26.81 -2.76 9.50
C THR A 333 -25.93 -3.68 10.36
N VAL A 334 -25.65 -3.32 11.63
CA VAL A 334 -24.91 -4.21 12.56
C VAL A 334 -25.67 -5.51 12.82
N ARG A 335 -27.01 -5.53 12.85
CA ARG A 335 -27.75 -6.79 12.98
C ARG A 335 -27.52 -7.71 11.78
N ARG A 336 -27.51 -7.18 10.54
CA ARG A 336 -27.18 -7.95 9.33
C ARG A 336 -25.73 -8.47 9.36
N LEU A 337 -24.79 -7.62 9.79
CA LEU A 337 -23.38 -7.99 10.02
C LEU A 337 -23.26 -9.18 10.99
N LEU A 338 -23.92 -9.14 12.14
CA LEU A 338 -23.80 -10.16 13.17
C LEU A 338 -24.45 -11.50 12.78
N ALA A 339 -25.50 -11.46 11.96
CA ALA A 339 -26.08 -12.67 11.36
C ALA A 339 -25.06 -13.37 10.44
N ASP A 340 -24.47 -12.66 9.47
CA ASP A 340 -23.43 -13.23 8.60
C ASP A 340 -22.17 -13.64 9.37
N LEU A 341 -21.85 -12.97 10.49
CA LEU A 341 -20.66 -13.26 11.29
C LEU A 341 -20.72 -14.65 11.95
N ALA A 342 -21.91 -15.22 12.13
CA ALA A 342 -22.09 -16.58 12.62
C ALA A 342 -21.51 -17.62 11.64
N GLU A 343 -21.67 -17.38 10.33
CA GLU A 343 -21.23 -18.24 9.22
C GLU A 343 -19.71 -18.14 8.93
N VAL A 344 -19.01 -17.18 9.55
CA VAL A 344 -17.56 -16.97 9.30
C VAL A 344 -16.73 -17.94 10.15
N GLU A 345 -16.22 -19.01 9.53
CA GLU A 345 -15.34 -20.00 10.20
C GLU A 345 -14.11 -19.39 10.89
N ASN A 346 -13.55 -18.32 10.32
CA ASN A 346 -12.30 -17.73 10.82
C ASN A 346 -12.51 -16.99 12.15
N ARG A 347 -12.07 -17.63 13.24
CA ARG A 347 -12.19 -17.11 14.62
C ARG A 347 -11.55 -15.73 14.81
N LEU A 348 -10.41 -15.43 14.17
CA LEU A 348 -9.79 -14.10 14.25
C LEU A 348 -10.65 -13.05 13.55
N THR A 349 -11.22 -13.37 12.40
CA THR A 349 -12.19 -12.52 11.70
C THR A 349 -13.44 -12.27 12.56
N ARG A 350 -13.93 -13.28 13.27
CA ARG A 350 -15.02 -13.13 14.26
C ARG A 350 -14.66 -12.17 15.39
N VAL A 351 -13.47 -12.28 16.00
CA VAL A 351 -13.00 -11.28 17.00
C VAL A 351 -12.99 -9.87 16.39
N THR A 352 -12.38 -9.71 15.21
CA THR A 352 -12.25 -8.41 14.54
C THR A 352 -13.59 -7.72 14.33
N TYR A 353 -14.63 -8.45 13.90
CA TYR A 353 -15.92 -7.85 13.59
C TYR A 353 -16.88 -7.76 14.77
N HIS A 354 -16.80 -8.62 15.80
CA HIS A 354 -17.46 -8.34 17.08
C HIS A 354 -16.89 -7.06 17.72
N ALA A 355 -15.56 -6.92 17.77
CA ALA A 355 -14.91 -5.71 18.26
C ALA A 355 -15.30 -4.47 17.43
N ARG A 356 -15.41 -4.59 16.09
CA ARG A 356 -15.85 -3.48 15.22
C ARG A 356 -17.34 -3.14 15.41
N ALA A 357 -18.20 -4.14 15.58
CA ALA A 357 -19.61 -3.95 15.89
C ALA A 357 -19.79 -3.22 17.22
N ALA A 358 -19.02 -3.58 18.26
CA ALA A 358 -19.04 -2.90 19.55
C ALA A 358 -18.78 -1.39 19.45
N VAL A 359 -17.71 -0.99 18.72
CA VAL A 359 -17.41 0.43 18.46
C VAL A 359 -18.57 1.14 17.75
N ILE A 360 -19.12 0.54 16.70
CA ILE A 360 -20.20 1.14 15.90
C ILE A 360 -21.48 1.30 16.74
N LEU A 361 -21.83 0.29 17.54
CA LEU A 361 -22.99 0.32 18.43
C LEU A 361 -22.82 1.35 19.56
N SER A 362 -21.62 1.44 20.15
CA SER A 362 -21.28 2.44 21.17
C SER A 362 -21.47 3.86 20.64
N LEU A 363 -20.92 4.17 19.46
CA LEU A 363 -21.10 5.48 18.79
C LEU A 363 -22.55 5.73 18.36
N ALA A 364 -23.32 4.68 18.07
CA ALA A 364 -24.76 4.75 17.83
C ALA A 364 -25.61 4.87 19.13
N GLY A 365 -24.98 4.91 20.31
CA GLY A 365 -25.67 5.00 21.60
C GLY A 365 -26.40 3.72 22.01
N ASP A 366 -25.95 2.55 21.56
CA ASP A 366 -26.43 1.23 22.00
C ASP A 366 -25.39 0.57 22.92
N ALA A 367 -25.26 1.11 24.13
CA ALA A 367 -24.22 0.69 25.08
C ALA A 367 -24.37 -0.78 25.49
N ARG A 368 -25.61 -1.29 25.59
CA ARG A 368 -25.87 -2.69 25.98
C ARG A 368 -25.33 -3.66 24.92
N THR A 369 -25.77 -3.53 23.67
CA THR A 369 -25.32 -4.46 22.62
C THR A 369 -23.89 -4.19 22.15
N ALA A 370 -23.34 -3.00 22.44
CA ALA A 370 -21.91 -2.75 22.35
C ALA A 370 -21.10 -3.62 23.36
N GLU A 371 -21.46 -3.61 24.65
CA GLU A 371 -20.76 -4.41 25.65
C GLU A 371 -20.94 -5.93 25.41
N GLU A 372 -22.14 -6.37 24.98
CA GLU A 372 -22.40 -7.76 24.58
C GLU A 372 -21.41 -8.23 23.50
N ASN A 373 -21.18 -7.42 22.46
CA ASN A 373 -20.25 -7.73 21.38
C ASN A 373 -18.78 -7.60 21.78
N LEU A 374 -18.44 -6.62 22.63
CA LEU A 374 -17.10 -6.47 23.17
C LEU A 374 -16.71 -7.71 24.00
N LYS A 375 -17.62 -8.17 24.87
CA LYS A 375 -17.43 -9.37 25.70
C LYS A 375 -17.30 -10.63 24.85
N ALA A 376 -18.09 -10.77 23.78
CA ALA A 376 -17.93 -11.84 22.80
C ALA A 376 -16.56 -11.82 22.10
N ALA A 377 -16.05 -10.64 21.76
CA ALA A 377 -14.71 -10.47 21.19
C ALA A 377 -13.60 -10.81 22.20
N GLU A 378 -13.73 -10.39 23.46
CA GLU A 378 -12.81 -10.71 24.57
C GLU A 378 -12.73 -12.23 24.81
N THR A 379 -13.87 -12.90 25.04
CA THR A 379 -13.93 -14.36 25.26
C THR A 379 -13.37 -15.14 24.08
N LEU A 380 -13.71 -14.73 22.84
CA LEU A 380 -13.20 -15.41 21.65
C LEU A 380 -11.69 -15.17 21.48
N ALA A 381 -11.17 -13.98 21.78
CA ALA A 381 -9.73 -13.69 21.75
C ALA A 381 -8.95 -14.52 22.78
N GLN A 382 -9.46 -14.65 24.01
CA GLN A 382 -8.87 -15.49 25.06
C GLN A 382 -8.83 -16.97 24.68
N SER A 383 -9.83 -17.46 23.93
CA SER A 383 -9.88 -18.85 23.47
C SER A 383 -8.89 -19.24 22.35
N LEU A 384 -8.10 -18.28 21.82
CA LEU A 384 -7.14 -18.55 20.75
C LEU A 384 -5.81 -19.05 21.34
N SER A 385 -5.45 -20.30 21.01
CA SER A 385 -4.24 -20.97 21.50
C SER A 385 -2.95 -20.55 20.77
N ALA A 386 -3.02 -20.19 19.49
CA ALA A 386 -1.86 -19.76 18.72
C ALA A 386 -1.44 -18.34 19.13
N ALA A 387 -0.28 -18.18 19.78
CA ALA A 387 0.18 -16.90 20.33
C ALA A 387 0.10 -15.71 19.34
N ALA A 388 0.47 -15.91 18.08
CA ALA A 388 0.36 -14.89 17.03
C ALA A 388 -1.10 -14.49 16.71
N GLN A 389 -2.05 -15.43 16.76
CA GLN A 389 -3.47 -15.14 16.60
C GLN A 389 -4.07 -14.50 17.85
N LYS A 390 -3.66 -14.94 19.05
CA LYS A 390 -4.07 -14.34 20.33
C LYS A 390 -3.62 -12.87 20.40
N GLY A 391 -2.35 -12.57 20.13
CA GLY A 391 -1.84 -11.19 20.12
C GLY A 391 -2.58 -10.29 19.11
N ALA A 392 -2.82 -10.77 17.89
CA ALA A 392 -3.59 -10.04 16.89
C ALA A 392 -5.05 -9.80 17.32
N ALA A 393 -5.68 -10.79 17.96
CA ALA A 393 -7.05 -10.69 18.48
C ALA A 393 -7.15 -9.69 19.64
N LEU A 394 -6.24 -9.78 20.62
CA LEU A 394 -6.14 -8.83 21.73
C LEU A 394 -5.91 -7.40 21.24
N ARG A 395 -5.07 -7.19 20.20
CA ARG A 395 -4.93 -5.87 19.55
C ARG A 395 -6.26 -5.34 19.01
N HIS A 396 -7.08 -6.18 18.38
CA HIS A 396 -8.40 -5.76 17.87
C HIS A 396 -9.36 -5.36 19.01
N VAL A 397 -9.39 -6.13 20.09
CA VAL A 397 -10.18 -5.82 21.29
C VAL A 397 -9.71 -4.52 21.95
N ALA A 398 -8.40 -4.37 22.19
CA ALA A 398 -7.82 -3.18 22.81
C ALA A 398 -7.99 -1.91 21.96
N SER A 399 -7.94 -2.04 20.62
CA SER A 399 -8.26 -0.93 19.71
C SER A 399 -9.73 -0.52 19.80
N ALA A 400 -10.66 -1.48 19.91
CA ALA A 400 -12.08 -1.20 20.10
C ALA A 400 -12.36 -0.51 21.44
N LEU A 401 -11.75 -0.99 22.53
CA LEU A 401 -11.80 -0.34 23.85
C LEU A 401 -11.31 1.12 23.77
N ALA A 402 -10.17 1.37 23.11
CA ALA A 402 -9.64 2.72 22.92
C ALA A 402 -10.57 3.61 22.05
N GLU A 403 -11.15 3.08 20.97
CA GLU A 403 -12.16 3.79 20.15
C GLU A 403 -13.46 4.08 20.93
N MET A 404 -13.80 3.27 21.93
CA MET A 404 -14.93 3.45 22.87
C MET A 404 -14.58 4.29 24.11
N ASN A 405 -13.40 4.93 24.14
CA ASN A 405 -12.86 5.69 25.28
C ASN A 405 -12.65 4.88 26.59
N LEU A 406 -12.61 3.55 26.51
CA LEU A 406 -12.29 2.62 27.61
C LEU A 406 -10.76 2.43 27.71
N THR A 407 -10.04 3.55 27.79
CA THR A 407 -8.58 3.64 27.64
C THR A 407 -7.81 2.85 28.69
N ALA A 408 -8.26 2.81 29.94
CA ALA A 408 -7.67 1.99 31.00
C ALA A 408 -7.76 0.48 30.72
N ARG A 409 -8.93 -0.02 30.27
CA ARG A 409 -9.09 -1.44 29.83
C ARG A 409 -8.17 -1.74 28.63
N ALA A 410 -8.06 -0.82 27.68
CA ALA A 410 -7.18 -0.97 26.51
C ALA A 410 -5.70 -1.09 26.89
N LEU A 411 -5.23 -0.27 27.85
CA LEU A 411 -3.87 -0.35 28.40
C LEU A 411 -3.64 -1.61 29.23
N GLY A 412 -4.66 -2.10 29.96
CA GLY A 412 -4.60 -3.37 30.68
C GLY A 412 -4.35 -4.56 29.74
N ILE A 413 -5.11 -4.68 28.65
CA ILE A 413 -4.92 -5.74 27.65
C ILE A 413 -3.55 -5.67 26.97
N LEU A 414 -2.95 -4.47 26.84
CA LEU A 414 -1.59 -4.36 26.32
C LEU A 414 -0.55 -5.05 27.22
N GLY A 415 -0.82 -5.31 28.50
CA GLY A 415 0.05 -6.15 29.34
C GLY A 415 0.26 -7.56 28.78
N GLU A 416 -0.71 -8.10 28.03
CA GLU A 416 -0.66 -9.43 27.40
C GLU A 416 -0.13 -9.43 25.95
N VAL A 417 0.32 -8.29 25.42
CA VAL A 417 0.75 -8.15 24.01
C VAL A 417 2.27 -7.98 23.92
N ASP A 418 2.97 -9.08 23.66
CA ASP A 418 4.44 -9.16 23.65
C ASP A 418 5.13 -8.30 22.57
N ALA A 419 4.51 -8.11 21.41
CA ALA A 419 5.18 -7.54 20.24
C ALA A 419 4.88 -6.04 20.04
N ASP A 420 5.90 -5.18 20.07
CA ASP A 420 5.80 -3.72 19.91
C ASP A 420 5.01 -3.27 18.66
N SER A 421 5.10 -4.05 17.59
CA SER A 421 4.34 -3.83 16.35
C SER A 421 2.82 -4.00 16.52
N GLU A 422 2.39 -4.89 17.43
CA GLU A 422 0.99 -5.09 17.79
C GLU A 422 0.54 -4.12 18.90
N ARG A 423 1.46 -3.68 19.78
CA ARG A 423 1.21 -2.64 20.80
C ARG A 423 0.95 -1.27 20.17
N THR A 424 1.75 -0.91 19.16
CA THR A 424 1.78 0.43 18.54
C THR A 424 0.39 0.95 18.09
N PRO A 425 -0.45 0.19 17.34
CA PRO A 425 -1.77 0.68 16.92
C PRO A 425 -2.71 1.00 18.08
N VAL A 426 -2.64 0.24 19.17
CA VAL A 426 -3.46 0.48 20.37
C VAL A 426 -2.99 1.74 21.07
N LEU A 427 -1.68 1.91 21.30
CA LEU A 427 -1.12 3.12 21.91
C LEU A 427 -1.48 4.39 21.12
N ILE A 428 -1.44 4.33 19.79
CA ILE A 428 -1.91 5.41 18.91
C ILE A 428 -3.40 5.71 19.14
N ALA A 429 -4.26 4.69 19.18
CA ALA A 429 -5.70 4.87 19.40
C ALA A 429 -5.99 5.43 20.80
N THR A 430 -5.37 4.88 21.85
CA THR A 430 -5.50 5.29 23.24
C THR A 430 -5.08 6.74 23.45
N ALA A 431 -3.88 7.13 22.99
CA ALA A 431 -3.38 8.51 23.14
C ALA A 431 -4.29 9.53 22.41
N ILE A 432 -4.80 9.19 21.23
CA ILE A 432 -5.75 10.04 20.50
C ILE A 432 -7.10 10.12 21.22
N SER A 433 -7.54 9.04 21.87
CA SER A 433 -8.79 9.01 22.64
C SER A 433 -8.68 9.86 23.92
N GLN A 434 -7.62 9.67 24.70
CA GLN A 434 -7.30 10.47 25.90
C GLN A 434 -7.26 11.97 25.58
N ALA A 435 -6.54 12.37 24.52
CA ALA A 435 -6.45 13.77 24.12
C ALA A 435 -7.80 14.37 23.70
N LYS A 436 -8.65 13.59 23.01
CA LYS A 436 -10.03 14.02 22.68
C LYS A 436 -10.94 14.10 23.89
N GLY A 437 -10.72 13.26 24.90
CA GLY A 437 -11.41 13.28 26.19
C GLY A 437 -10.95 14.39 27.14
N GLY A 438 -9.99 15.23 26.73
CA GLY A 438 -9.43 16.31 27.54
C GLY A 438 -8.21 15.91 28.39
N ASP A 439 -7.89 14.62 28.49
CA ASP A 439 -6.74 14.12 29.24
C ASP A 439 -5.47 14.17 28.39
N ALA A 440 -5.00 15.39 28.14
CA ALA A 440 -3.76 15.63 27.41
C ALA A 440 -2.52 15.08 28.15
N ALA A 441 -2.54 15.02 29.48
CA ALA A 441 -1.43 14.52 30.29
C ALA A 441 -1.21 13.02 30.06
N GLN A 442 -2.26 12.18 30.20
CA GLN A 442 -2.15 10.74 29.92
C GLN A 442 -1.94 10.46 28.43
N ALA A 443 -2.48 11.30 27.53
CA ALA A 443 -2.21 11.20 26.10
C ALA A 443 -0.72 11.35 25.78
N LEU A 444 -0.03 12.31 26.42
CA LEU A 444 1.41 12.53 26.25
C LEU A 444 2.22 11.34 26.79
N LEU A 445 1.90 10.82 27.97
CA LEU A 445 2.56 9.63 28.54
C LEU A 445 2.40 8.40 27.62
N THR A 446 1.17 8.19 27.11
CA THR A 446 0.87 7.10 26.18
C THR A 446 1.58 7.29 24.84
N ALA A 447 1.73 8.54 24.37
CA ALA A 447 2.46 8.85 23.15
C ALA A 447 3.98 8.65 23.28
N GLU A 448 4.57 8.98 24.43
CA GLU A 448 6.00 8.73 24.68
C GLU A 448 6.33 7.24 24.71
N SER A 449 5.38 6.41 25.18
CA SER A 449 5.45 4.94 25.17
C SER A 449 5.44 4.30 23.76
N ILE A 450 5.44 5.09 22.68
CA ILE A 450 5.49 4.60 21.28
C ILE A 450 6.94 4.63 20.78
N ASP A 451 7.63 3.48 20.80
CA ASP A 451 9.04 3.33 20.39
C ASP A 451 9.29 3.79 18.94
N ALA A 452 8.33 3.52 18.06
CA ALA A 452 8.43 3.85 16.65
C ALA A 452 8.17 5.36 16.44
N VAL A 453 9.22 6.16 16.63
CA VAL A 453 9.25 7.64 16.61
C VAL A 453 8.41 8.28 15.48
N ARG A 454 8.39 7.68 14.28
CA ARG A 454 7.56 8.13 13.15
C ARG A 454 6.06 8.20 13.44
N TYR A 455 5.56 7.35 14.33
CA TYR A 455 4.18 7.38 14.79
C TYR A 455 4.03 8.33 15.98
N ARG A 456 4.99 8.33 16.91
CA ARG A 456 5.01 9.27 18.05
C ARG A 456 4.92 10.73 17.59
N ALA A 457 5.72 11.17 16.61
CA ALA A 457 5.65 12.53 16.06
C ALA A 457 4.24 12.88 15.51
N VAL A 458 3.57 11.92 14.86
CA VAL A 458 2.22 12.09 14.31
C VAL A 458 1.14 12.09 15.40
N VAL A 459 1.33 11.32 16.48
CA VAL A 459 0.44 11.32 17.65
C VAL A 459 0.59 12.61 18.43
N LEU A 460 1.82 13.06 18.73
CA LEU A 460 2.08 14.35 19.36
C LEU A 460 1.44 15.51 18.57
N SER A 461 1.57 15.52 17.24
CA SER A 461 0.88 16.50 16.37
C SER A 461 -0.65 16.50 16.56
N ARG A 462 -1.28 15.35 16.82
CA ARG A 462 -2.73 15.24 17.09
C ARG A 462 -3.11 15.65 18.51
N ILE A 463 -2.24 15.40 19.49
CA ILE A 463 -2.43 15.86 20.87
C ILE A 463 -2.38 17.39 20.91
N ALA A 464 -1.40 18.00 20.24
CA ALA A 464 -1.32 19.45 20.09
C ALA A 464 -2.57 20.05 19.43
N GLN A 465 -3.12 19.41 18.39
CA GLN A 465 -4.40 19.83 17.79
C GLN A 465 -5.58 19.73 18.75
N ALA A 466 -5.61 18.73 19.64
CA ALA A 466 -6.66 18.60 20.65
C ALA A 466 -6.53 19.67 21.74
N GLN A 467 -5.32 19.90 22.25
CA GLN A 467 -5.01 20.97 23.22
C GLN A 467 -5.37 22.36 22.67
N ALA A 468 -4.96 22.66 21.43
CA ALA A 468 -5.28 23.94 20.79
C ALA A 468 -6.79 24.16 20.64
N LYS A 469 -7.56 23.10 20.30
CA LYS A 469 -9.03 23.15 20.23
C LYS A 469 -9.70 23.27 21.59
N ALA A 470 -9.08 22.78 22.65
CA ALA A 470 -9.50 22.99 24.03
C ALA A 470 -9.11 24.38 24.57
N GLY A 471 -8.41 25.20 23.79
CA GLY A 471 -7.95 26.54 24.16
C GLY A 471 -6.55 26.59 24.79
N ASP A 472 -5.96 25.44 25.15
CA ASP A 472 -4.61 25.35 25.70
C ASP A 472 -3.54 25.44 24.61
N ARG A 473 -3.37 26.66 24.12
CA ARG A 473 -2.38 27.01 23.08
C ARG A 473 -0.93 26.83 23.56
N THR A 474 -0.66 27.04 24.85
CA THR A 474 0.69 26.93 25.41
C THR A 474 1.15 25.47 25.42
N ALA A 475 0.37 24.55 25.99
CA ALA A 475 0.71 23.14 25.97
C ALA A 475 0.66 22.54 24.55
N ALA A 476 -0.21 23.06 23.68
CA ALA A 476 -0.18 22.70 22.25
C ALA A 476 1.16 23.08 21.58
N ARG A 477 1.72 24.25 21.89
CA ARG A 477 3.02 24.72 21.35
C ARG A 477 4.19 23.90 21.88
N GLU A 478 4.21 23.59 23.16
CA GLU A 478 5.19 22.65 23.74
C GLU A 478 5.10 21.27 23.08
N THR A 479 3.89 20.78 22.83
CA THR A 479 3.66 19.47 22.20
C THR A 479 4.05 19.46 20.71
N VAL A 480 3.88 20.58 20.00
CA VAL A 480 4.46 20.79 18.66
C VAL A 480 5.98 20.73 18.70
N ASN A 481 6.64 21.35 19.67
CA ASN A 481 8.11 21.29 19.80
C ASN A 481 8.61 19.86 20.07
N LYS A 482 7.90 19.09 20.92
CA LYS A 482 8.15 17.64 21.09
C LYS A 482 7.98 16.87 19.77
N ALA A 483 6.95 17.19 18.99
CA ALA A 483 6.72 16.57 17.69
C ALA A 483 7.83 16.90 16.67
N ILE A 484 8.39 18.12 16.69
CA ILE A 484 9.52 18.54 15.85
C ILE A 484 10.77 17.72 16.19
N ALA A 485 11.17 17.66 17.46
CA ALA A 485 12.33 16.86 17.89
C ALA A 485 12.16 15.36 17.55
N ALA A 486 10.95 14.83 17.68
CA ALA A 486 10.61 13.49 17.23
C ALA A 486 10.70 13.34 15.70
N ALA A 487 10.30 14.34 14.91
CA ALA A 487 10.39 14.28 13.45
C ALA A 487 11.83 14.33 12.92
N GLU A 488 12.70 15.14 13.53
CA GLU A 488 14.11 15.28 13.15
C GLU A 488 14.88 13.95 13.21
N SER A 489 14.58 13.13 14.22
CA SER A 489 15.17 11.80 14.42
C SER A 489 14.60 10.70 13.51
N ILE A 490 13.62 10.97 12.65
CA ILE A 490 13.09 10.00 11.68
C ILE A 490 14.08 9.79 10.53
N GLU A 491 14.69 8.60 10.42
CA GLU A 491 15.58 8.22 9.31
C GLU A 491 14.88 8.18 7.94
N LEU A 492 13.64 7.68 7.89
CA LEU A 492 12.92 7.44 6.64
C LEU A 492 12.34 8.73 6.08
N ARG A 493 12.96 9.28 5.03
CA ARG A 493 12.62 10.57 4.40
C ARG A 493 11.11 10.82 4.26
N TYR A 494 10.35 9.94 3.60
CA TYR A 494 8.90 10.14 3.44
C TYR A 494 8.12 10.17 4.77
N ALA A 495 8.57 9.41 5.78
CA ALA A 495 7.95 9.46 7.11
C ALA A 495 8.27 10.75 7.85
N ARG A 496 9.46 11.34 7.63
CA ARG A 496 9.84 12.68 8.10
C ARG A 496 9.00 13.76 7.39
N ASP A 497 8.94 13.71 6.06
CA ASP A 497 8.13 14.60 5.22
C ASP A 497 6.65 14.58 5.65
N TYR A 498 6.11 13.40 5.94
CA TYR A 498 4.76 13.22 6.46
C TYR A 498 4.59 13.72 7.90
N ALA A 499 5.58 13.55 8.78
CA ALA A 499 5.54 14.11 10.13
C ALA A 499 5.54 15.65 10.10
N ALA A 500 6.44 16.26 9.31
CA ALA A 500 6.49 17.70 9.07
C ALA A 500 5.15 18.25 8.54
N SER A 501 4.48 17.53 7.63
CA SER A 501 3.15 17.91 7.15
C SER A 501 2.09 17.94 8.27
N ARG A 502 2.19 17.04 9.26
CA ARG A 502 1.25 17.00 10.42
C ARG A 502 1.60 18.03 11.49
N ILE A 503 2.88 18.33 11.67
CA ILE A 503 3.37 19.38 12.56
C ILE A 503 2.92 20.76 12.04
N ALA A 504 3.07 21.04 10.75
CA ALA A 504 2.56 22.26 10.13
C ALA A 504 1.03 22.41 10.32
N PHE A 505 0.28 21.30 10.19
CA PHE A 505 -1.16 21.30 10.46
C PHE A 505 -1.55 21.42 11.93
N ALA A 506 -0.64 21.14 12.86
CA ALA A 506 -0.84 21.40 14.28
C ALA A 506 -0.54 22.87 14.60
N GLY A 507 0.62 23.39 14.18
CA GLY A 507 1.04 24.78 14.41
C GLY A 507 0.01 25.81 13.95
N GLN A 508 -0.56 25.65 12.75
CA GLN A 508 -1.60 26.55 12.22
C GLN A 508 -2.89 26.63 13.08
N GLN A 509 -3.15 25.66 13.97
CA GLN A 509 -4.34 25.67 14.85
C GLN A 509 -4.06 26.33 16.22
N ILE A 510 -2.82 26.71 16.50
CA ILE A 510 -2.41 27.33 17.77
C ILE A 510 -2.61 28.86 17.72
N ASP A 511 -2.82 29.45 16.54
CA ASP A 511 -2.92 30.91 16.38
C ASP A 511 -3.97 31.54 17.30
N ASN A 512 -3.60 32.71 17.82
CA ASN A 512 -4.32 33.52 18.79
C ASN A 512 -4.75 34.87 18.19
N GLY A 513 -4.70 35.03 16.86
CA GLY A 513 -4.90 36.31 16.19
C GLY A 513 -3.64 37.18 16.16
N SER A 514 -2.45 36.56 16.24
CA SER A 514 -1.14 37.23 16.31
C SER A 514 -0.71 38.01 15.05
N GLY A 515 -1.61 38.22 14.08
CA GLY A 515 -1.27 38.83 12.79
C GLY A 515 -0.40 37.95 11.90
N GLY A 516 -0.43 36.63 12.08
CA GLY A 516 0.10 35.66 11.12
C GLY A 516 1.41 34.94 11.48
N LYS A 517 2.04 35.24 12.63
CA LYS A 517 3.34 34.64 13.01
C LYS A 517 3.33 33.11 13.04
N ASP A 518 2.27 32.53 13.58
CA ASP A 518 2.11 31.07 13.70
C ASP A 518 1.91 30.39 12.33
N PHE A 519 1.37 31.13 11.35
CA PHE A 519 1.30 30.68 9.96
C PHE A 519 2.66 30.73 9.27
N ASP A 520 3.51 31.75 9.53
CA ASP A 520 4.87 31.80 8.98
C ASP A 520 5.72 30.61 9.45
N GLU A 521 5.55 30.15 10.69
CA GLU A 521 6.18 28.91 11.19
C GLU A 521 5.63 27.65 10.50
N ALA A 522 4.31 27.56 10.32
CA ALA A 522 3.69 26.46 9.58
C ALA A 522 4.16 26.42 8.10
N VAL A 523 4.31 27.57 7.44
CA VAL A 523 4.85 27.69 6.07
C VAL A 523 6.32 27.28 6.03
N LYS A 524 7.16 27.74 6.98
CA LYS A 524 8.56 27.30 7.09
C LYS A 524 8.65 25.78 7.23
N MET A 525 7.85 25.17 8.11
CA MET A 525 7.77 23.73 8.27
C MET A 525 7.34 23.03 6.97
N ALA A 526 6.31 23.56 6.28
CA ALA A 526 5.85 23.04 5.00
C ALA A 526 6.94 23.07 3.90
N LEU A 527 7.78 24.12 3.88
CA LEU A 527 8.89 24.25 2.94
C LEU A 527 10.03 23.24 3.19
N THR A 528 10.11 22.62 4.38
CA THR A 528 11.07 21.53 4.64
C THR A 528 10.68 20.19 3.98
N ILE A 529 9.42 20.05 3.55
CA ILE A 529 8.84 18.78 3.07
C ILE A 529 9.44 18.40 1.70
N GLY A 530 10.19 17.29 1.67
CA GLY A 530 10.88 16.80 0.48
C GLY A 530 10.01 16.01 -0.53
N ASP A 531 8.76 15.70 -0.19
CA ASP A 531 7.76 15.11 -1.08
C ASP A 531 6.88 16.22 -1.69
N ASP A 532 6.92 16.33 -3.01
CA ASP A 532 6.34 17.48 -3.74
C ASP A 532 4.82 17.57 -3.57
N ARG A 533 4.13 16.42 -3.51
CA ARG A 533 2.67 16.37 -3.32
C ARG A 533 2.28 16.75 -1.90
N LEU A 534 3.00 16.24 -0.89
CA LEU A 534 2.76 16.65 0.50
C LEU A 534 3.08 18.14 0.71
N ARG A 535 4.19 18.65 0.15
CA ARG A 535 4.57 20.07 0.23
C ARG A 535 3.47 20.97 -0.34
N ALA A 536 3.03 20.70 -1.57
CA ALA A 536 1.95 21.46 -2.21
C ALA A 536 0.63 21.35 -1.43
N GLN A 537 0.21 20.14 -1.04
CA GLN A 537 -1.03 19.92 -0.28
C GLN A 537 -1.02 20.66 1.07
N THR A 538 0.12 20.67 1.76
CA THR A 538 0.27 21.40 3.02
C THR A 538 0.23 22.91 2.83
N LEU A 539 0.93 23.46 1.83
CA LEU A 539 0.88 24.90 1.52
C LEU A 539 -0.53 25.36 1.12
N TRP A 540 -1.24 24.61 0.26
CA TRP A 540 -2.65 24.89 -0.08
C TRP A 540 -3.56 24.91 1.16
N THR A 541 -3.36 23.97 2.09
CA THR A 541 -4.17 23.88 3.32
C THR A 541 -3.87 25.04 4.26
N ILE A 542 -2.60 25.45 4.42
CA ILE A 542 -2.21 26.61 5.23
C ILE A 542 -2.77 27.90 4.65
N SER A 543 -2.64 28.08 3.32
CA SER A 543 -3.22 29.22 2.60
C SER A 543 -4.72 29.36 2.83
N ALA A 544 -5.46 28.24 2.85
CA ALA A 544 -6.88 28.24 3.18
C ALA A 544 -7.15 28.64 4.63
N GLN A 545 -6.36 28.15 5.60
CA GLN A 545 -6.52 28.56 7.01
C GLN A 545 -6.17 30.04 7.24
N GLN A 546 -5.13 30.57 6.59
CA GLN A 546 -4.82 32.00 6.62
C GLN A 546 -5.99 32.85 6.12
N GLY A 547 -6.64 32.42 5.03
CA GLY A 547 -7.85 33.06 4.51
C GLY A 547 -8.99 33.09 5.52
N ARG A 548 -9.25 31.97 6.21
CA ARG A 548 -10.26 31.85 7.27
C ARG A 548 -9.94 32.69 8.51
N ALA A 549 -8.66 32.82 8.86
CA ALA A 549 -8.18 33.67 9.95
C ALA A 549 -8.13 35.17 9.60
N GLY A 550 -8.49 35.55 8.36
CA GLY A 550 -8.49 36.95 7.89
C GLY A 550 -7.15 37.44 7.32
N ASP A 551 -6.07 36.65 7.39
CA ASP A 551 -4.77 36.94 6.78
C ASP A 551 -4.79 36.74 5.25
N LYS A 552 -5.51 37.61 4.56
CA LYS A 552 -5.63 37.60 3.09
C LYS A 552 -4.29 37.81 2.38
N THR A 553 -3.36 38.52 2.99
CA THR A 553 -2.04 38.83 2.40
C THR A 553 -1.08 37.66 2.55
N GLY A 554 -1.01 37.03 3.72
CA GLY A 554 -0.28 35.77 3.91
C GLY A 554 -0.86 34.63 3.08
N ALA A 555 -2.20 34.48 3.04
CA ALA A 555 -2.86 33.51 2.17
C ALA A 555 -2.38 33.63 0.71
N ARG A 556 -2.43 34.83 0.11
CA ARG A 556 -1.95 35.06 -1.27
C ARG A 556 -0.45 34.75 -1.46
N ARG A 557 0.39 35.03 -0.45
CA ARG A 557 1.82 34.67 -0.49
C ARG A 557 2.02 33.15 -0.47
N THR A 558 1.29 32.46 0.40
CA THR A 558 1.34 30.99 0.53
C THR A 558 0.72 30.28 -0.67
N GLU A 559 -0.34 30.81 -1.27
CA GLU A 559 -0.94 30.30 -2.51
C GLU A 559 0.10 30.27 -3.64
N LYS A 560 0.90 31.33 -3.82
CA LYS A 560 1.98 31.36 -4.83
C LYS A 560 3.07 30.30 -4.58
N LEU A 561 3.39 30.02 -3.31
CA LEU A 561 4.28 28.91 -2.95
C LEU A 561 3.63 27.54 -3.23
N ALA A 562 2.33 27.40 -2.96
CA ALA A 562 1.56 26.19 -3.22
C ALA A 562 1.44 25.90 -4.72
N GLU A 563 1.23 26.91 -5.57
CA GLU A 563 1.26 26.81 -7.03
C GLU A 563 2.63 26.36 -7.54
N THR A 564 3.70 26.96 -7.02
CA THR A 564 5.09 26.56 -7.36
C THR A 564 5.35 25.10 -7.00
N ALA A 565 5.03 24.70 -5.77
CA ALA A 565 5.15 23.31 -5.32
C ALA A 565 4.22 22.34 -6.08
N THR A 566 3.08 22.81 -6.61
CA THR A 566 2.18 22.01 -7.46
C THR A 566 2.83 21.70 -8.80
N ASN A 567 3.57 22.66 -9.38
CA ASN A 567 4.29 22.48 -10.64
C ASN A 567 5.47 21.51 -10.51
N ASP A 568 6.06 21.37 -9.31
CA ASP A 568 7.08 20.33 -9.03
C ASP A 568 6.51 18.90 -9.10
N ILE A 569 5.19 18.71 -8.94
CA ILE A 569 4.56 17.39 -8.94
C ILE A 569 4.55 16.81 -10.36
N LYS A 570 5.54 15.97 -10.66
CA LYS A 570 5.72 15.28 -11.96
C LYS A 570 4.52 14.46 -12.45
N SER A 571 3.62 14.06 -11.55
CA SER A 571 2.48 13.20 -11.84
C SER A 571 1.19 14.02 -11.93
N SER A 572 0.66 14.23 -13.14
CA SER A 572 -0.64 14.88 -13.37
C SER A 572 -1.77 14.18 -12.63
N LEU A 573 -1.71 12.84 -12.53
CA LEU A 573 -2.64 12.05 -11.71
C LEU A 573 -2.63 12.52 -10.24
N SER A 574 -1.43 12.77 -9.69
CA SER A 574 -1.25 13.23 -8.31
C SER A 574 -1.66 14.68 -8.11
N GLN A 575 -1.47 15.55 -9.11
CA GLN A 575 -1.99 16.92 -9.12
C GLN A 575 -3.53 16.93 -9.08
N VAL A 576 -4.20 16.17 -9.96
CA VAL A 576 -5.67 16.06 -9.96
C VAL A 576 -6.18 15.51 -8.63
N TRP A 577 -5.57 14.44 -8.10
CA TRP A 577 -5.97 13.89 -6.80
C TRP A 577 -5.87 14.91 -5.67
N MET A 578 -4.78 15.68 -5.62
CA MET A 578 -4.57 16.74 -4.65
C MET A 578 -5.63 17.84 -4.77
N PHE A 579 -5.90 18.34 -5.98
CA PHE A 579 -6.93 19.36 -6.20
C PHE A 579 -8.34 18.85 -5.85
N CYS A 580 -8.65 17.60 -6.15
CA CYS A 580 -9.91 16.97 -5.76
C CYS A 580 -10.04 16.76 -4.24
N GLU A 581 -8.94 16.60 -3.50
CA GLU A 581 -8.92 16.58 -2.03
C GLU A 581 -9.08 18.00 -1.45
N ILE A 582 -8.40 19.00 -2.02
CA ILE A 582 -8.54 20.42 -1.64
C ILE A 582 -9.98 20.91 -1.86
N ALA A 583 -10.59 20.58 -3.01
CA ALA A 583 -11.98 20.91 -3.32
C ALA A 583 -12.94 20.35 -2.26
N MET A 584 -12.75 19.09 -1.83
CA MET A 584 -13.59 18.48 -0.81
C MET A 584 -13.34 19.07 0.59
N ASN A 585 -12.12 19.50 0.91
CA ASN A 585 -11.81 20.18 2.17
C ASN A 585 -12.43 21.59 2.26
N HIS A 586 -12.53 22.31 1.14
CA HIS A 586 -13.28 23.57 1.05
C HIS A 586 -14.79 23.31 1.17
N SER A 587 -15.31 22.31 0.46
CA SER A 587 -16.73 21.93 0.54
C SER A 587 -17.17 21.51 1.94
N ALA A 588 -16.32 20.80 2.69
CA ALA A 588 -16.57 20.41 4.08
C ALA A 588 -16.46 21.58 5.08
N ALA A 589 -16.07 22.76 4.62
CA ALA A 589 -16.06 24.02 5.37
C ALA A 589 -17.05 25.05 4.78
N ASP A 590 -17.97 24.61 3.92
CA ASP A 590 -18.98 25.42 3.20
C ASP A 590 -18.40 26.53 2.28
N GLU A 591 -17.13 26.41 1.89
CA GLU A 591 -16.44 27.38 1.04
C GLU A 591 -16.67 27.08 -0.46
N ARG A 592 -17.93 27.14 -0.90
CA ARG A 592 -18.40 26.72 -2.25
C ARG A 592 -17.51 27.21 -3.40
N ASP A 593 -17.22 28.51 -3.47
CA ASP A 593 -16.41 29.09 -4.57
C ASP A 593 -14.94 28.67 -4.53
N ALA A 594 -14.38 28.42 -3.35
CA ALA A 594 -13.03 27.89 -3.23
C ALA A 594 -12.99 26.40 -3.66
N ALA A 595 -14.04 25.64 -3.32
CA ALA A 595 -14.19 24.25 -3.70
C ALA A 595 -14.28 24.08 -5.24
N TRP A 596 -15.12 24.87 -5.91
CA TRP A 596 -15.24 24.83 -7.37
C TRP A 596 -14.01 25.38 -8.10
N ARG A 597 -13.30 26.38 -7.56
CA ARG A 597 -11.99 26.82 -8.11
C ARG A 597 -10.93 25.73 -8.00
N ALA A 598 -10.83 25.04 -6.87
CA ALA A 598 -9.92 23.90 -6.71
C ALA A 598 -10.28 22.75 -7.67
N PHE A 599 -11.57 22.45 -7.85
CA PHE A 599 -12.04 21.50 -8.86
C PHE A 599 -11.63 21.90 -10.28
N GLY A 600 -11.82 23.17 -10.66
CA GLY A 600 -11.42 23.69 -11.97
C GLY A 600 -9.90 23.60 -12.22
N ARG A 601 -9.07 23.89 -11.21
CA ARG A 601 -7.61 23.64 -11.28
C ARG A 601 -7.30 22.16 -11.55
N GLY A 602 -8.04 21.24 -10.94
CA GLY A 602 -7.95 19.80 -11.22
C GLY A 602 -8.39 19.41 -12.64
N LEU A 603 -9.50 19.97 -13.12
CA LEU A 603 -10.03 19.72 -14.47
C LEU A 603 -9.05 20.15 -15.56
N ALA A 604 -8.45 21.34 -15.43
CA ALA A 604 -7.46 21.89 -16.36
C ALA A 604 -6.14 21.09 -16.40
N VAL A 605 -5.82 20.32 -15.36
CA VAL A 605 -4.74 19.33 -15.39
C VAL A 605 -5.20 18.05 -16.10
N ALA A 606 -6.42 17.57 -15.81
CA ALA A 606 -6.97 16.35 -16.39
C ALA A 606 -7.16 16.42 -17.92
N GLU A 607 -7.52 17.58 -18.45
CA GLU A 607 -7.63 17.85 -19.89
C GLU A 607 -6.33 17.50 -20.65
N LYS A 608 -5.17 17.73 -20.02
CA LYS A 608 -3.84 17.50 -20.58
C LYS A 608 -3.36 16.04 -20.44
N VAL A 609 -4.17 15.15 -19.84
CA VAL A 609 -3.79 13.75 -19.59
C VAL A 609 -4.12 12.88 -20.81
N ASN A 610 -3.11 12.68 -21.65
CA ASN A 610 -3.24 11.90 -22.89
C ASN A 610 -3.15 10.37 -22.70
N ASN A 611 -2.54 9.89 -21.62
CA ASN A 611 -2.41 8.43 -21.41
C ASN A 611 -3.75 7.83 -20.92
N VAL A 612 -4.26 6.81 -21.62
CA VAL A 612 -5.61 6.26 -21.41
C VAL A 612 -5.89 5.78 -19.99
N TRP A 613 -4.91 5.17 -19.33
CA TRP A 613 -5.05 4.69 -17.95
C TRP A 613 -5.15 5.84 -16.94
N GLY A 614 -4.27 6.85 -17.06
CA GLY A 614 -4.34 8.05 -16.26
C GLY A 614 -5.64 8.82 -16.51
N ARG A 615 -6.04 8.96 -17.78
CA ARG A 615 -7.25 9.68 -18.22
C ARG A 615 -8.52 9.09 -17.62
N ALA A 616 -8.70 7.77 -17.72
CA ALA A 616 -9.82 7.05 -17.11
C ALA A 616 -9.94 7.34 -15.60
N ARG A 617 -8.80 7.31 -14.90
CA ARG A 617 -8.74 7.48 -13.43
C ARG A 617 -8.93 8.92 -12.98
N VAL A 618 -8.33 9.92 -13.64
CA VAL A 618 -8.54 11.34 -13.30
C VAL A 618 -9.99 11.76 -13.53
N LEU A 619 -10.62 11.29 -14.60
CA LEU A 619 -12.01 11.61 -14.92
C LEU A 619 -13.00 10.96 -13.93
N GLY A 620 -12.80 9.68 -13.59
CA GLY A 620 -13.58 9.01 -12.54
C GLY A 620 -13.44 9.70 -11.17
N LYS A 621 -12.22 10.15 -10.82
CA LYS A 621 -11.96 10.91 -9.59
C LYS A 621 -12.62 12.29 -9.61
N LEU A 622 -12.56 13.01 -10.73
CA LEU A 622 -13.24 14.31 -10.89
C LEU A 622 -14.76 14.13 -10.77
N ALA A 623 -15.36 13.16 -11.45
CA ALA A 623 -16.79 12.87 -11.31
C ALA A 623 -17.19 12.59 -9.85
N ALA A 624 -16.47 11.73 -9.14
CA ALA A 624 -16.74 11.42 -7.73
C ALA A 624 -16.59 12.64 -6.79
N THR A 625 -15.69 13.56 -7.11
CA THR A 625 -15.55 14.84 -6.39
C THR A 625 -16.70 15.79 -6.74
N MET A 626 -17.05 15.93 -8.03
CA MET A 626 -18.17 16.77 -8.49
C MET A 626 -19.49 16.38 -7.84
N VAL A 627 -19.81 15.08 -7.73
CA VAL A 627 -20.97 14.60 -6.96
C VAL A 627 -20.92 15.14 -5.53
N GLY A 628 -19.77 15.04 -4.85
CA GLY A 628 -19.63 15.56 -3.48
C GLY A 628 -19.82 17.07 -3.35
N LEU A 629 -19.44 17.86 -4.36
CA LEU A 629 -19.67 19.31 -4.40
C LEU A 629 -21.14 19.66 -4.63
N ILE A 630 -21.85 18.86 -5.43
CA ILE A 630 -23.28 19.02 -5.70
C ILE A 630 -24.09 18.61 -4.45
N ASP A 631 -23.80 17.44 -3.88
CA ASP A 631 -24.46 16.90 -2.67
C ASP A 631 -24.35 17.91 -1.50
N ALA A 632 -23.17 18.49 -1.28
CA ALA A 632 -22.95 19.49 -0.24
C ALA A 632 -23.73 20.80 -0.52
N GLY A 633 -23.72 21.29 -1.76
CA GLY A 633 -24.45 22.50 -2.15
C GLY A 633 -25.97 22.35 -2.14
N ALA A 634 -26.50 21.12 -2.16
CA ALA A 634 -27.91 20.81 -1.95
C ALA A 634 -28.27 20.69 -0.45
N ALA A 635 -27.28 20.38 0.40
CA ALA A 635 -27.45 20.31 1.85
C ALA A 635 -27.43 21.69 2.53
N SER A 636 -26.62 22.65 2.07
CA SER A 636 -26.60 24.03 2.60
C SER A 636 -27.66 24.97 2.02
N GLY A 637 -28.53 24.48 1.13
CA GLY A 637 -29.70 25.19 0.61
C GLY A 637 -31.02 24.89 1.36
N LYS A 638 -30.94 24.25 2.53
CA LYS A 638 -32.05 23.95 3.45
C LYS A 638 -31.80 24.60 4.80
#